data_AF-A0A663MPH1-F1
#
_entry.id   AF-A0A663MPH1-F1
#
_cell.length_a   1.000
_cell.length_b   1.000
_cell.length_c   1.000
_cell.angle_alpha   90.00
_cell.angle_beta   90.00
_cell.angle_gamma   90.00
#
_symmetry.space_group_name_H-M   'P 1'
#
loop_
_entity.id
_entity.type
_entity.pdbx_description
1 polymer ?
#
loop_
_entity_poly.entity_id
_entity_poly.type
_entity_poly.pdbx_seq_one_letter_code
_entity_poly.pdbx_strand_id
1 'polypeptide(L)'
;MLLLEVISGERLAKPERGKMRVHKISNVNKALDFIASKGVKLVSIGAEEIVDGNVKMTLGMIWTIILRFAIQDISVEETSAKEGLLLWCQRKTAPYKNVNIQNFHISWKDGLGFCALIHRHRPELIDYGKLRKDDPLTNLNTAFDVAEKYLDIPKMLDAEDIVGTARPDEKAIMTYVSSFYHAFSGAQKAETAANRICKVLAVNQENEQLMEDYEKLASDLLEWIRRTIPWLENRAPENTMQAMQQKLEDFRDYRRLHKPPKVQEKCQLEINFNTLQTKLRLSNRPAFMPSEGKMVSDINNAWGGLEQAEKGYEEWLLNEIRRLERLDHLAEKFRQKASIHEAWTDGKEAMLQQKDYETATLSEIKALLKKHEAFESDLAAHQDRVEQIAAIAQELNELDYYDSPSVNARCQKICDQWDNLGALTQKRREALERTEKLLETIDQLYLEYAKRAAPFNNWMEGAMEDLQDTFIVHTIEEIQGLTTAHEQFKATLPDADKERQAILGIHNEVSKIVQTYHVNMAGTNPYTTITPHEINGKWEHVRQLVPRRDQALMEEHARQQQNERLRKQFGAQANVIGPWIQTKMEEIGRISIEMHGTLEDQLNHLRQYEKSIVNYKPKIDQLEGDHQQIQEALIFDNKHTNYTMEHIRVGWEQLLTTIARTINEVENQILTRDAKGISQEQMNEFRASFNHFDRDHSGTLGPEEFKACLISLGYDIGNDAQGEAEFARIMSIVDPNRLGVVTFQAFIDFMSRETADTDTADQVMASFKILAGDKNYITVDELRRELPPDQAEYCIARMAPYNGRDAVPGALDYMSFSTALYGESDL
;
A
#
# COMPACT_ATOMS: atom_id res chain seq x y z
N MET A 1 127.64 -63.44 -40.31
CA MET A 1 126.51 -63.30 -39.35
C MET A 1 126.82 -62.27 -38.27
N LEU A 2 127.83 -62.43 -37.42
CA LEU A 2 128.17 -61.42 -36.38
C LEU A 2 128.31 -59.99 -36.92
N LEU A 3 128.97 -59.81 -38.07
CA LEU A 3 129.06 -58.49 -38.71
C LEU A 3 127.68 -57.83 -38.94
N LEU A 4 126.68 -58.61 -39.35
CA LEU A 4 125.32 -58.12 -39.60
C LEU A 4 124.60 -57.77 -38.30
N GLU A 5 124.88 -58.49 -37.21
CA GLU A 5 124.33 -58.15 -35.88
C GLU A 5 124.86 -56.80 -35.40
N VAL A 6 126.17 -56.58 -35.54
CA VAL A 6 126.83 -55.35 -35.08
C VAL A 6 126.33 -54.12 -35.84
N ILE A 7 126.20 -54.21 -37.17
CA ILE A 7 125.79 -53.05 -37.98
C ILE A 7 124.28 -52.77 -37.94
N SER A 8 123.45 -53.76 -37.60
CA SER A 8 121.99 -53.59 -37.52
C SER A 8 121.47 -53.34 -36.10
N GLY A 9 122.24 -53.72 -35.08
CA GLY A 9 121.80 -53.75 -33.69
C GLY A 9 120.84 -54.91 -33.36
N GLU A 10 120.53 -55.79 -34.32
CA GLU A 10 119.61 -56.92 -34.15
C GLU A 10 120.37 -58.25 -34.00
N ARG A 11 119.92 -59.13 -33.11
CA ARG A 11 120.50 -60.47 -32.95
C ARG A 11 119.98 -61.42 -34.01
N LEU A 12 120.89 -62.13 -34.67
CA LEU A 12 120.61 -63.19 -35.63
C LEU A 12 120.56 -64.56 -34.92
N ALA A 13 119.99 -65.56 -35.60
CA ALA A 13 119.95 -66.93 -35.10
C ALA A 13 121.39 -67.50 -34.94
N LYS A 14 121.61 -68.31 -33.89
CA LYS A 14 122.93 -68.85 -33.55
C LYS A 14 123.55 -69.61 -34.75
N PRO A 15 124.82 -69.33 -35.12
CA PRO A 15 125.48 -70.04 -36.21
C PRO A 15 125.82 -71.49 -35.83
N GLU A 16 125.74 -72.39 -36.80
CA GLU A 16 126.14 -73.80 -36.67
C GLU A 16 127.68 -73.90 -36.61
N ARG A 17 128.23 -74.61 -35.62
CA ARG A 17 129.68 -74.60 -35.31
C ARG A 17 130.52 -75.67 -36.02
N GLY A 18 129.96 -76.47 -36.93
CA GLY A 18 130.69 -77.58 -37.53
C GLY A 18 131.57 -77.18 -38.73
N LYS A 19 132.65 -77.93 -38.97
CA LYS A 19 133.64 -77.63 -40.05
C LYS A 19 133.21 -78.09 -41.45
N MET A 20 132.19 -78.94 -41.56
CA MET A 20 131.69 -79.44 -42.86
C MET A 20 131.14 -78.32 -43.75
N ARG A 21 131.28 -78.47 -45.07
CA ARG A 21 130.81 -77.49 -46.08
C ARG A 21 129.33 -77.13 -45.88
N VAL A 22 128.48 -78.10 -45.58
CA VAL A 22 127.03 -77.91 -45.35
C VAL A 22 126.74 -76.90 -44.23
N HIS A 23 127.47 -76.96 -43.11
CA HIS A 23 127.28 -76.01 -42.00
C HIS A 23 127.70 -74.58 -42.38
N LYS A 24 128.75 -74.44 -43.21
CA LYS A 24 129.18 -73.13 -43.73
C LYS A 24 128.11 -72.54 -44.65
N ILE A 25 127.52 -73.36 -45.53
CA ILE A 25 126.44 -72.94 -46.44
C ILE A 25 125.20 -72.52 -45.65
N SER A 26 124.78 -73.30 -44.64
CA SER A 26 123.67 -72.94 -43.74
C SER A 26 123.87 -71.57 -43.09
N ASN A 27 125.06 -71.30 -42.56
CA ASN A 27 125.37 -70.02 -41.93
C ASN A 27 125.41 -68.84 -42.92
N VAL A 28 125.90 -69.05 -44.15
CA VAL A 28 125.87 -68.02 -45.18
C VAL A 28 124.44 -67.77 -45.65
N ASN A 29 123.61 -68.79 -45.85
CA ASN A 29 122.19 -68.64 -46.18
C ASN A 29 121.46 -67.79 -45.15
N LYS A 30 121.60 -68.10 -43.85
CA LYS A 30 121.01 -67.28 -42.77
C LYS A 30 121.46 -65.82 -42.81
N ALA A 31 122.71 -65.56 -43.24
CA ALA A 31 123.21 -64.20 -43.43
C ALA A 31 122.60 -63.52 -44.66
N LEU A 32 122.50 -64.23 -45.80
CA LEU A 32 121.92 -63.72 -47.03
C LEU A 32 120.42 -63.42 -46.89
N ASP A 33 119.67 -64.28 -46.19
CA ASP A 33 118.24 -64.07 -45.92
C ASP A 33 118.01 -62.78 -45.12
N PHE A 34 118.84 -62.54 -44.10
CA PHE A 34 118.77 -61.31 -43.33
C PHE A 34 119.12 -60.08 -44.16
N ILE A 35 120.17 -60.16 -44.98
CA ILE A 35 120.55 -59.08 -45.89
C ILE A 35 119.40 -58.74 -46.85
N ALA A 36 118.75 -59.76 -47.43
CA ALA A 36 117.58 -59.59 -48.30
C ALA A 36 116.41 -58.93 -47.56
N SER A 37 116.13 -59.35 -46.31
CA SER A 37 115.06 -58.76 -45.49
C SER A 37 115.25 -57.27 -45.19
N LYS A 38 116.50 -56.80 -45.19
CA LYS A 38 116.85 -55.38 -44.97
C LYS A 38 116.83 -54.55 -46.25
N GLY A 39 116.30 -55.10 -47.35
CA GLY A 39 116.06 -54.38 -48.60
C GLY A 39 117.25 -54.38 -49.57
N VAL A 40 118.19 -55.30 -49.42
CA VAL A 40 119.35 -55.43 -50.31
C VAL A 40 119.04 -56.39 -51.45
N LYS A 41 119.19 -55.93 -52.69
CA LYS A 41 119.09 -56.80 -53.88
C LYS A 41 120.37 -57.60 -54.07
N LEU A 42 120.35 -58.85 -53.63
CA LEU A 42 121.38 -59.83 -53.95
C LEU A 42 121.15 -60.25 -55.41
N VAL A 43 121.96 -59.64 -56.31
CA VAL A 43 122.23 -60.02 -57.73
C VAL A 43 122.58 -61.51 -57.84
N SER A 44 123.44 -61.95 -58.74
CA SER A 44 123.83 -63.36 -58.91
C SER A 44 124.61 -64.05 -57.76
N ILE A 45 124.45 -63.66 -56.48
CA ILE A 45 125.23 -64.13 -55.30
C ILE A 45 124.48 -65.24 -54.54
N GLY A 46 124.98 -66.48 -54.64
CA GLY A 46 124.49 -67.63 -53.85
C GLY A 46 125.41 -67.98 -52.68
N ALA A 47 124.89 -68.69 -51.67
CA ALA A 47 125.71 -69.12 -50.53
C ALA A 47 126.84 -70.09 -50.90
N GLU A 48 126.64 -70.92 -51.94
CA GLU A 48 127.66 -71.83 -52.47
C GLU A 48 128.90 -71.05 -52.94
N GLU A 49 128.71 -69.97 -53.70
CA GLU A 49 129.78 -69.11 -54.24
C GLU A 49 130.65 -68.50 -53.13
N ILE A 50 130.03 -68.12 -52.01
CA ILE A 50 130.74 -67.53 -50.85
C ILE A 50 131.53 -68.60 -50.10
N VAL A 51 130.95 -69.80 -49.93
CA VAL A 51 131.61 -70.90 -49.19
C VAL A 51 132.77 -71.51 -49.98
N ASP A 52 132.63 -71.59 -51.30
CA ASP A 52 133.65 -72.14 -52.19
C ASP A 52 134.76 -71.11 -52.53
N GLY A 53 134.66 -69.89 -52.01
CA GLY A 53 135.73 -68.89 -52.08
C GLY A 53 135.78 -68.13 -53.41
N ASN A 54 134.64 -67.94 -54.08
CA ASN A 54 134.58 -67.05 -55.23
C ASN A 54 134.79 -65.60 -54.78
N VAL A 55 136.01 -65.11 -54.98
CA VAL A 55 136.46 -63.80 -54.51
C VAL A 55 135.59 -62.67 -55.06
N LYS A 56 135.19 -62.74 -56.34
CA LYS A 56 134.36 -61.69 -56.97
C LYS A 56 132.97 -61.60 -56.33
N MET A 57 132.36 -62.74 -56.02
CA MET A 57 131.01 -62.79 -55.43
C MET A 57 131.03 -62.39 -53.96
N THR A 58 132.09 -62.76 -53.25
CA THR A 58 132.32 -62.36 -51.86
C THR A 58 132.48 -60.85 -51.73
N LEU A 59 133.32 -60.24 -52.58
CA LEU A 59 133.48 -58.78 -52.64
C LEU A 59 132.19 -58.08 -53.05
N GLY A 60 131.44 -58.66 -53.99
CA GLY A 60 130.12 -58.18 -54.39
C GLY A 60 129.14 -58.11 -53.22
N MET A 61 129.09 -59.16 -52.38
CA MET A 61 128.22 -59.21 -51.20
C MET A 61 128.60 -58.16 -50.17
N ILE A 62 129.89 -58.07 -49.81
CA ILE A 62 130.39 -57.09 -48.83
C ILE A 62 130.07 -55.66 -49.26
N TRP A 63 130.24 -55.34 -50.56
CA TRP A 63 129.86 -54.04 -51.08
C TRP A 63 128.37 -53.73 -50.90
N THR A 64 127.48 -54.68 -51.17
CA THR A 64 126.03 -54.44 -50.99
C THR A 64 125.65 -54.19 -49.53
N ILE A 65 126.35 -54.81 -48.58
CA ILE A 65 126.18 -54.57 -47.14
C ILE A 65 126.63 -53.14 -46.80
N ILE A 66 127.84 -52.75 -47.23
CA ILE A 66 128.36 -51.38 -47.00
C ILE A 66 127.42 -50.34 -47.60
N LEU A 67 126.99 -50.55 -48.85
CA LEU A 67 126.08 -49.64 -49.53
C LEU A 67 124.79 -49.46 -48.74
N ARG A 68 124.18 -50.54 -48.23
CA ARG A 68 122.91 -50.45 -47.51
C ARG A 68 123.04 -49.80 -46.14
N PHE A 69 123.99 -50.25 -45.33
CA PHE A 69 124.05 -49.90 -43.91
C PHE A 69 124.90 -48.66 -43.62
N ALA A 70 125.87 -48.34 -44.47
CA ALA A 70 126.74 -47.17 -44.27
C ALA A 70 126.39 -46.01 -45.23
N ILE A 71 125.89 -46.27 -46.44
CA ILE A 71 125.74 -45.20 -47.44
C ILE A 71 124.27 -44.88 -47.69
N GLN A 72 123.39 -45.86 -47.81
CA GLN A 72 122.02 -45.68 -48.30
C GLN A 72 121.15 -44.78 -47.41
N ASP A 73 121.43 -44.73 -46.11
CA ASP A 73 120.71 -43.89 -45.15
C ASP A 73 121.21 -42.43 -45.14
N ILE A 74 122.23 -42.11 -45.95
CA ILE A 74 122.71 -40.74 -46.17
C ILE A 74 121.75 -40.05 -47.14
N SER A 75 120.74 -39.36 -46.61
CA SER A 75 119.85 -38.50 -47.39
C SER A 75 120.22 -37.03 -47.20
N VAL A 76 120.72 -36.40 -48.26
CA VAL A 76 120.91 -34.94 -48.32
C VAL A 76 120.07 -34.43 -49.49
N GLU A 77 119.07 -33.59 -49.21
CA GLU A 77 118.20 -32.97 -50.21
C GLU A 77 117.52 -33.95 -51.18
N GLU A 78 116.94 -35.04 -50.66
CA GLU A 78 116.14 -36.02 -51.42
C GLU A 78 116.86 -36.70 -52.61
N THR A 79 118.19 -36.55 -52.70
CA THR A 79 119.01 -37.21 -53.73
C THR A 79 119.33 -38.66 -53.36
N SER A 80 119.68 -39.49 -54.35
CA SER A 80 120.09 -40.86 -54.10
C SER A 80 121.33 -40.88 -53.19
N ALA A 81 121.46 -41.86 -52.30
CA ALA A 81 122.51 -41.86 -51.28
C ALA A 81 123.96 -41.64 -51.78
N LYS A 82 124.28 -42.16 -52.97
CA LYS A 82 125.58 -41.92 -53.62
C LYS A 82 125.73 -40.46 -54.04
N GLU A 83 124.69 -39.89 -54.64
CA GLU A 83 124.65 -38.48 -55.05
C GLU A 83 124.62 -37.55 -53.84
N GLY A 84 123.90 -37.90 -52.78
CA GLY A 84 123.86 -37.17 -51.53
C GLY A 84 125.21 -37.13 -50.82
N LEU A 85 125.93 -38.27 -50.78
CA LEU A 85 127.29 -38.32 -50.25
C LEU A 85 128.27 -37.50 -51.12
N LEU A 86 128.13 -37.56 -52.46
CA LEU A 86 128.96 -36.78 -53.38
C LEU A 86 128.71 -35.28 -53.24
N LEU A 87 127.43 -34.86 -53.17
CA LEU A 87 127.00 -33.49 -53.00
C LEU A 87 127.48 -32.94 -51.65
N TRP A 88 127.43 -33.76 -50.59
CA TRP A 88 128.01 -33.40 -49.31
C TRP A 88 129.52 -33.15 -49.42
N CYS A 89 130.27 -34.05 -50.06
CA CYS A 89 131.71 -33.84 -50.28
C CYS A 89 131.97 -32.54 -51.06
N GLN A 90 131.26 -32.33 -52.17
CA GLN A 90 131.38 -31.14 -53.01
C GLN A 90 131.09 -29.85 -52.24
N ARG A 91 130.01 -29.80 -51.45
CA ARG A 91 129.68 -28.60 -50.66
C ARG A 91 130.71 -28.33 -49.58
N LYS A 92 131.25 -29.37 -48.95
CA LYS A 92 132.26 -29.21 -47.90
C LYS A 92 133.62 -28.81 -48.46
N THR A 93 133.98 -29.28 -49.65
CA THR A 93 135.26 -28.95 -50.30
C THR A 93 135.18 -27.80 -51.30
N ALA A 94 134.00 -27.26 -51.62
CA ALA A 94 133.81 -26.11 -52.52
C ALA A 94 134.72 -24.89 -52.23
N PRO A 95 135.08 -24.55 -50.97
CA PRO A 95 136.00 -23.44 -50.69
C PRO A 95 137.46 -23.67 -51.14
N TYR A 96 137.88 -24.91 -51.43
CA TYR A 96 139.27 -25.26 -51.71
C TYR A 96 139.53 -25.28 -53.21
N LYS A 97 140.17 -24.22 -53.74
CA LYS A 97 140.37 -24.02 -55.19
C LYS A 97 141.16 -25.12 -55.89
N ASN A 98 142.03 -25.84 -55.17
CA ASN A 98 142.85 -26.93 -55.69
C ASN A 98 142.14 -28.30 -55.66
N VAL A 99 140.89 -28.37 -55.17
CA VAL A 99 140.10 -29.60 -55.06
C VAL A 99 138.84 -29.49 -55.90
N ASN A 100 138.62 -30.47 -56.76
CA ASN A 100 137.39 -30.56 -57.55
C ASN A 100 136.89 -32.01 -57.53
N ILE A 101 135.88 -32.27 -56.70
CA ILE A 101 135.34 -33.62 -56.49
C ILE A 101 134.17 -33.85 -57.44
N GLN A 102 134.38 -34.66 -58.49
CA GLN A 102 133.33 -34.99 -59.48
C GLN A 102 132.92 -36.47 -59.45
N ASN A 103 133.78 -37.34 -58.89
CA ASN A 103 133.57 -38.77 -58.84
C ASN A 103 134.32 -39.36 -57.64
N PHE A 104 133.98 -40.60 -57.26
CA PHE A 104 134.67 -41.34 -56.20
C PHE A 104 135.87 -42.15 -56.72
N HIS A 105 136.53 -41.75 -57.83
CA HIS A 105 137.74 -42.44 -58.30
C HIS A 105 138.91 -41.47 -58.54
N ILE A 106 138.91 -40.76 -59.66
CA ILE A 106 140.06 -39.96 -60.13
C ILE A 106 140.14 -38.65 -59.33
N SER A 107 139.01 -38.12 -58.87
CA SER A 107 138.96 -36.85 -58.14
C SER A 107 139.64 -36.87 -56.76
N TRP A 108 139.93 -38.07 -56.24
CA TRP A 108 140.56 -38.29 -54.94
C TRP A 108 142.03 -38.72 -55.05
N LYS A 109 142.53 -38.91 -56.29
CA LYS A 109 143.84 -39.51 -56.56
C LYS A 109 145.01 -38.63 -56.08
N ASP A 110 144.84 -37.32 -56.04
CA ASP A 110 145.88 -36.38 -55.57
C ASP A 110 145.94 -36.24 -54.05
N GLY A 111 145.02 -36.88 -53.31
CA GLY A 111 144.93 -36.85 -51.85
C GLY A 111 144.39 -35.54 -51.24
N LEU A 112 144.31 -34.46 -52.02
CA LEU A 112 143.87 -33.16 -51.55
C LEU A 112 142.39 -33.17 -51.14
N GLY A 113 141.56 -33.95 -51.82
CA GLY A 113 140.15 -34.12 -51.49
C GLY A 113 139.90 -34.63 -50.07
N PHE A 114 140.67 -35.63 -49.62
CA PHE A 114 140.57 -36.15 -48.25
C PHE A 114 141.03 -35.12 -47.20
N CYS A 115 142.16 -34.46 -47.46
CA CYS A 115 142.69 -33.43 -46.58
C CYS A 115 141.72 -32.25 -46.41
N ALA A 116 141.08 -31.80 -47.49
CA ALA A 116 140.13 -30.68 -47.48
C ALA A 116 138.88 -30.99 -46.66
N LEU A 117 138.40 -32.23 -46.73
CA LEU A 117 137.21 -32.69 -46.04
C LEU A 117 137.41 -32.72 -44.52
N ILE A 118 138.59 -33.18 -44.08
CA ILE A 118 139.03 -33.13 -42.68
C ILE A 118 139.20 -31.68 -42.24
N HIS A 119 140.00 -30.88 -42.95
CA HIS A 119 140.25 -29.47 -42.59
C HIS A 119 138.96 -28.63 -42.55
N ARG A 120 137.92 -28.96 -43.33
CA ARG A 120 136.65 -28.21 -43.30
C ARG A 120 135.88 -28.38 -41.98
N HIS A 121 135.94 -29.57 -41.38
CA HIS A 121 135.23 -29.89 -40.13
C HIS A 121 136.12 -29.71 -38.91
N ARG A 122 137.42 -29.95 -39.08
CA ARG A 122 138.45 -29.95 -38.05
C ARG A 122 139.73 -29.30 -38.60
N PRO A 123 139.73 -27.96 -38.79
CA PRO A 123 140.87 -27.23 -39.38
C PRO A 123 142.17 -27.38 -38.59
N GLU A 124 142.09 -27.67 -37.30
CA GLU A 124 143.23 -27.87 -36.41
C GLU A 124 144.08 -29.11 -36.73
N LEU A 125 143.54 -30.08 -37.49
CA LEU A 125 144.17 -31.39 -37.67
C LEU A 125 145.09 -31.49 -38.89
N ILE A 126 144.95 -30.61 -39.88
CA ILE A 126 145.74 -30.66 -41.13
C ILE A 126 146.21 -29.26 -41.50
N ASP A 127 147.53 -29.06 -41.67
CA ASP A 127 148.09 -27.84 -42.24
C ASP A 127 147.98 -27.90 -43.78
N TYR A 128 146.86 -27.40 -44.29
CA TYR A 128 146.51 -27.53 -45.70
C TYR A 128 147.47 -26.76 -46.64
N GLY A 129 148.19 -25.75 -46.14
CA GLY A 129 149.12 -24.93 -46.95
C GLY A 129 150.41 -25.65 -47.36
N LYS A 130 150.81 -26.71 -46.63
CA LYS A 130 152.00 -27.50 -46.94
C LYS A 130 151.77 -28.58 -48.00
N LEU A 131 150.50 -28.89 -48.31
CA LEU A 131 150.13 -29.95 -49.24
C LEU A 131 150.27 -29.47 -50.69
N ARG A 132 150.85 -30.30 -51.56
CA ARG A 132 151.05 -29.98 -52.98
C ARG A 132 150.51 -31.09 -53.87
N LYS A 133 149.99 -30.71 -55.04
CA LYS A 133 149.32 -31.64 -55.97
C LYS A 133 150.28 -32.65 -56.63
N ASP A 134 151.55 -32.29 -56.74
CA ASP A 134 152.64 -33.10 -57.29
C ASP A 134 153.13 -34.21 -56.36
N ASP A 135 152.73 -34.19 -55.07
CA ASP A 135 153.06 -35.22 -54.09
C ASP A 135 151.81 -35.92 -53.52
N PRO A 136 151.12 -36.74 -54.34
CA PRO A 136 149.87 -37.38 -53.95
C PRO A 136 150.06 -38.42 -52.83
N LEU A 137 151.24 -39.05 -52.76
CA LEU A 137 151.54 -40.11 -51.80
C LEU A 137 151.59 -39.56 -50.37
N THR A 138 152.25 -38.42 -50.17
CA THR A 138 152.30 -37.76 -48.86
C THR A 138 150.95 -37.20 -48.45
N ASN A 139 150.19 -36.62 -49.37
CA ASN A 139 148.85 -36.08 -49.09
C ASN A 139 147.88 -37.17 -48.59
N LEU A 140 147.84 -38.31 -49.28
CA LEU A 140 146.99 -39.44 -48.92
C LEU A 140 147.37 -40.02 -47.56
N ASN A 141 148.65 -40.30 -47.34
CA ASN A 141 149.12 -40.82 -46.05
C ASN A 141 148.83 -39.84 -44.90
N THR A 142 148.99 -38.53 -45.12
CA THR A 142 148.65 -37.52 -44.11
C THR A 142 147.17 -37.55 -43.75
N ALA A 143 146.28 -37.58 -44.73
CA ALA A 143 144.84 -37.66 -44.47
C ALA A 143 144.46 -38.94 -43.73
N PHE A 144 145.06 -40.07 -44.11
CA PHE A 144 144.75 -41.38 -43.53
C PHE A 144 145.31 -41.51 -42.11
N ASP A 145 146.52 -41.01 -41.85
CA ASP A 145 147.11 -40.93 -40.50
C ASP A 145 146.29 -40.06 -39.55
N VAL A 146 145.83 -38.90 -40.03
CA VAL A 146 145.04 -37.97 -39.23
C VAL A 146 143.65 -38.55 -38.92
N ALA A 147 143.02 -39.18 -39.90
CA ALA A 147 141.72 -39.82 -39.73
C ALA A 147 141.76 -40.92 -38.67
N GLU A 148 142.80 -41.76 -38.68
CA GLU A 148 142.97 -42.84 -37.71
C GLU A 148 143.29 -42.32 -36.31
N LYS A 149 144.24 -41.39 -36.18
CA LYS A 149 144.67 -40.91 -34.86
C LYS A 149 143.66 -40.02 -34.14
N TYR A 150 142.92 -39.19 -34.89
CA TYR A 150 142.12 -38.11 -34.29
C TYR A 150 140.61 -38.23 -34.54
N LEU A 151 140.18 -38.97 -35.57
CA LEU A 151 138.76 -39.11 -35.90
C LEU A 151 138.22 -40.52 -35.65
N ASP A 152 139.08 -41.44 -35.17
CA ASP A 152 138.78 -42.86 -34.96
C ASP A 152 138.24 -43.55 -36.24
N ILE A 153 138.73 -43.10 -37.40
CA ILE A 153 138.40 -43.67 -38.71
C ILE A 153 139.57 -44.55 -39.15
N PRO A 154 139.42 -45.89 -39.22
CA PRO A 154 140.53 -46.81 -39.51
C PRO A 154 141.04 -46.66 -40.94
N LYS A 155 142.35 -46.82 -41.18
CA LYS A 155 142.92 -46.78 -42.53
C LYS A 155 142.45 -47.96 -43.37
N MET A 156 141.50 -47.71 -44.26
CA MET A 156 140.93 -48.73 -45.17
C MET A 156 141.51 -48.69 -46.58
N LEU A 157 142.36 -47.71 -46.89
CA LEU A 157 142.95 -47.50 -48.21
C LEU A 157 144.46 -47.35 -48.09
N ASP A 158 145.21 -48.00 -48.99
CA ASP A 158 146.65 -47.84 -49.11
C ASP A 158 146.98 -46.75 -50.12
N ALA A 159 147.84 -45.81 -49.73
CA ALA A 159 148.18 -44.65 -50.57
C ALA A 159 148.92 -45.07 -51.86
N GLU A 160 149.77 -46.08 -51.79
CA GLU A 160 150.52 -46.62 -52.94
C GLU A 160 149.58 -47.18 -54.02
N ASP A 161 148.51 -47.87 -53.62
CA ASP A 161 147.53 -48.46 -54.54
C ASP A 161 146.72 -47.42 -55.29
N ILE A 162 146.36 -46.32 -54.61
CA ILE A 162 145.62 -45.20 -55.23
C ILE A 162 146.49 -44.47 -56.26
N VAL A 163 147.77 -44.24 -55.95
CA VAL A 163 148.69 -43.50 -56.84
C VAL A 163 149.13 -44.38 -58.01
N GLY A 164 149.52 -45.63 -57.74
CA GLY A 164 150.02 -46.59 -58.72
C GLY A 164 148.99 -47.07 -59.74
N THR A 165 147.69 -46.98 -59.41
CA THR A 165 146.61 -47.39 -60.32
C THR A 165 146.13 -46.22 -61.18
N ALA A 166 145.96 -46.42 -62.49
CA ALA A 166 145.46 -45.38 -63.40
C ALA A 166 144.08 -44.84 -62.99
N ARG A 167 143.20 -45.70 -62.47
CA ARG A 167 141.87 -45.37 -61.95
C ARG A 167 141.63 -46.06 -60.61
N PRO A 168 141.63 -45.32 -59.48
CA PRO A 168 141.30 -45.88 -58.17
C PRO A 168 139.90 -46.52 -58.13
N ASP A 169 139.72 -47.54 -57.30
CA ASP A 169 138.43 -48.23 -57.19
C ASP A 169 137.37 -47.34 -56.53
N GLU A 170 136.23 -47.20 -57.20
CA GLU A 170 135.15 -46.29 -56.79
C GLU A 170 134.50 -46.71 -55.48
N LYS A 171 134.34 -48.03 -55.27
CA LYS A 171 133.66 -48.59 -54.10
C LYS A 171 134.53 -48.43 -52.86
N ALA A 172 135.83 -48.63 -53.01
CA ALA A 172 136.81 -48.46 -51.94
C ALA A 172 136.80 -47.01 -51.42
N ILE A 173 136.87 -46.02 -52.32
CA ILE A 173 136.84 -44.60 -51.94
C ILE A 173 135.48 -44.23 -51.33
N MET A 174 134.35 -44.64 -51.91
CA MET A 174 133.02 -44.37 -51.34
C MET A 174 132.88 -44.89 -49.90
N THR A 175 133.34 -46.11 -49.65
CA THR A 175 133.30 -46.72 -48.32
C THR A 175 134.07 -45.87 -47.32
N TYR A 176 135.28 -45.46 -47.68
CA TYR A 176 136.13 -44.66 -46.80
C TYR A 176 135.53 -43.27 -46.54
N VAL A 177 135.08 -42.58 -47.58
CA VAL A 177 134.43 -41.25 -47.47
C VAL A 177 133.14 -41.30 -46.64
N SER A 178 132.36 -42.38 -46.74
CA SER A 178 131.14 -42.54 -45.92
C SER A 178 131.43 -42.60 -44.41
N SER A 179 132.60 -43.11 -44.03
CA SER A 179 133.03 -43.15 -42.61
C SER A 179 133.26 -41.73 -42.08
N PHE A 180 133.82 -40.83 -42.89
CA PHE A 180 133.92 -39.41 -42.55
C PHE A 180 132.55 -38.74 -42.38
N TYR A 181 131.55 -39.09 -43.18
CA TYR A 181 130.21 -38.53 -43.04
C TYR A 181 129.57 -38.87 -41.69
N HIS A 182 129.64 -40.14 -41.27
CA HIS A 182 129.06 -40.59 -40.00
C HIS A 182 129.76 -39.98 -38.79
N ALA A 183 131.09 -39.88 -38.81
CA ALA A 183 131.86 -39.25 -37.75
C ALA A 183 131.44 -37.78 -37.52
N PHE A 184 130.99 -37.09 -38.57
CA PHE A 184 130.60 -35.67 -38.49
C PHE A 184 129.09 -35.42 -38.31
N SER A 185 128.17 -36.41 -38.40
CA SER A 185 126.70 -36.18 -38.36
C SER A 185 125.99 -36.40 -37.01
N GLY A 186 126.66 -36.93 -35.98
CA GLY A 186 126.03 -37.35 -34.71
C GLY A 186 125.37 -36.26 -33.84
N ALA A 187 125.69 -34.97 -34.01
CA ALA A 187 125.24 -33.89 -33.12
C ALA A 187 123.78 -33.41 -33.35
N GLN A 188 123.17 -33.71 -34.50
CA GLN A 188 121.89 -33.11 -34.91
C GLN A 188 120.64 -33.87 -34.41
N LYS A 189 120.79 -35.09 -33.87
CA LYS A 189 119.68 -35.97 -33.49
C LYS A 189 119.10 -35.73 -32.09
N ALA A 190 119.84 -35.08 -31.18
CA ALA A 190 119.42 -34.89 -29.78
C ALA A 190 118.38 -33.77 -29.60
N GLU A 191 118.47 -32.69 -30.38
CA GLU A 191 117.59 -31.51 -30.27
C GLU A 191 116.14 -31.80 -30.68
N THR A 192 115.94 -32.70 -31.65
CA THR A 192 114.61 -33.04 -32.18
C THR A 192 113.76 -33.86 -31.19
N ALA A 193 114.40 -34.56 -30.24
CA ALA A 193 113.71 -35.37 -29.23
C ALA A 193 113.11 -34.51 -28.11
N ALA A 194 113.82 -33.47 -27.65
CA ALA A 194 113.36 -32.58 -26.59
C ALA A 194 112.10 -31.79 -26.98
N ASN A 195 112.04 -31.27 -28.21
CA ASN A 195 110.89 -30.52 -28.71
C ASN A 195 109.59 -31.35 -28.79
N ARG A 196 109.69 -32.68 -28.95
CA ARG A 196 108.52 -33.57 -28.96
C ARG A 196 107.90 -33.73 -27.57
N ILE A 197 108.71 -33.76 -26.51
CA ILE A 197 108.24 -33.94 -25.13
C ILE A 197 107.49 -32.69 -24.64
N CYS A 198 108.05 -31.50 -24.86
CA CYS A 198 107.42 -30.24 -24.43
C CYS A 198 106.02 -30.04 -25.04
N LYS A 199 105.84 -30.42 -26.32
CA LYS A 199 104.55 -30.31 -27.00
C LYS A 199 103.47 -31.23 -26.40
N VAL A 200 103.86 -32.42 -25.94
CA VAL A 200 102.93 -33.38 -25.30
C VAL A 200 102.51 -32.92 -23.91
N LEU A 201 103.43 -32.31 -23.14
CA LEU A 201 103.15 -31.80 -21.80
C LEU A 201 102.22 -30.58 -21.82
N ALA A 202 102.45 -29.62 -22.75
CA ALA A 202 101.59 -28.44 -22.88
C ALA A 202 100.11 -28.80 -23.13
N VAL A 203 99.86 -29.78 -24.02
CA VAL A 203 98.50 -30.27 -24.29
C VAL A 203 97.88 -30.96 -23.06
N ASN A 204 98.68 -31.62 -22.22
CA ASN A 204 98.15 -32.24 -21.00
C ASN A 204 97.72 -31.19 -19.96
N GLN A 205 98.56 -30.17 -19.75
CA GLN A 205 98.28 -29.11 -18.78
C GLN A 205 97.01 -28.33 -19.13
N GLU A 206 96.77 -28.03 -20.40
CA GLU A 206 95.51 -27.42 -20.85
C GLU A 206 94.28 -28.30 -20.58
N ASN A 207 94.41 -29.62 -20.73
CA ASN A 207 93.30 -30.54 -20.47
C ASN A 207 92.99 -30.61 -18.98
N GLU A 208 94.01 -30.66 -18.12
CA GLU A 208 93.84 -30.64 -16.66
C GLU A 208 93.15 -29.35 -16.18
N GLN A 209 93.52 -28.20 -16.73
CA GLN A 209 92.84 -26.94 -16.43
C GLN A 209 91.35 -26.98 -16.83
N LEU A 210 91.03 -27.47 -18.03
CA LEU A 210 89.63 -27.59 -18.48
C LEU A 210 88.82 -28.59 -17.64
N MET A 211 89.45 -29.63 -17.08
CA MET A 211 88.82 -30.57 -16.15
C MET A 211 88.47 -29.88 -14.83
N GLU A 212 89.40 -29.10 -14.26
CA GLU A 212 89.19 -28.35 -13.02
C GLU A 212 88.11 -27.27 -13.19
N ASP A 213 88.14 -26.53 -14.30
CA ASP A 213 87.15 -25.50 -14.62
C ASP A 213 85.74 -26.09 -14.72
N TYR A 214 85.59 -27.28 -15.33
CA TYR A 214 84.32 -28.00 -15.37
C TYR A 214 83.83 -28.38 -13.97
N GLU A 215 84.68 -28.99 -13.15
CA GLU A 215 84.35 -29.45 -11.80
C GLU A 215 83.94 -28.30 -10.88
N LYS A 216 84.63 -27.17 -10.97
CA LYS A 216 84.32 -25.95 -10.21
C LYS A 216 82.97 -25.37 -10.62
N LEU A 217 82.76 -25.14 -11.92
CA LEU A 217 81.50 -24.59 -12.44
C LEU A 217 80.32 -25.51 -12.12
N ALA A 218 80.50 -26.84 -12.21
CA ALA A 218 79.46 -27.82 -11.86
C ALA A 218 79.07 -27.72 -10.38
N SER A 219 80.06 -27.59 -9.50
CA SER A 219 79.83 -27.49 -8.05
C SER A 219 79.06 -26.24 -7.67
N ASP A 220 79.51 -25.08 -8.17
CA ASP A 220 78.90 -23.77 -7.90
C ASP A 220 77.45 -23.72 -8.40
N LEU A 221 77.20 -24.27 -9.61
CA LEU A 221 75.87 -24.32 -10.21
C LEU A 221 74.93 -25.24 -9.42
N LEU A 222 75.37 -26.45 -9.05
CA LEU A 222 74.55 -27.40 -8.29
C LEU A 222 74.26 -26.92 -6.85
N GLU A 223 75.20 -26.23 -6.21
CA GLU A 223 74.96 -25.60 -4.90
C GLU A 223 73.93 -24.47 -5.00
N TRP A 224 74.04 -23.62 -6.02
CA TRP A 224 73.07 -22.56 -6.27
C TRP A 224 71.66 -23.12 -6.50
N ILE A 225 71.52 -24.16 -7.33
CA ILE A 225 70.23 -24.84 -7.57
C ILE A 225 69.65 -25.36 -6.24
N ARG A 226 70.45 -26.10 -5.46
CA ARG A 226 70.02 -26.69 -4.18
C ARG A 226 69.56 -25.65 -3.16
N ARG A 227 70.18 -24.46 -3.15
CA ARG A 227 69.76 -23.36 -2.26
C ARG A 227 68.51 -22.63 -2.76
N THR A 228 68.30 -22.58 -4.07
CA THR A 228 67.22 -21.79 -4.69
C THR A 228 65.89 -22.53 -4.69
N ILE A 229 65.89 -23.87 -4.88
CA ILE A 229 64.66 -24.67 -4.90
C ILE A 229 63.79 -24.47 -3.64
N PRO A 230 64.31 -24.55 -2.40
CA PRO A 230 63.48 -24.35 -1.20
C PRO A 230 62.84 -22.96 -1.10
N TRP A 231 63.50 -21.92 -1.65
CA TRP A 231 62.92 -20.58 -1.70
C TRP A 231 61.74 -20.50 -2.67
N LEU A 232 61.83 -21.17 -3.83
CA LEU A 232 60.73 -21.28 -4.80
C LEU A 232 59.60 -22.20 -4.32
N GLU A 233 59.90 -23.20 -3.50
CA GLU A 233 58.88 -24.09 -2.92
C GLU A 233 58.17 -23.49 -1.70
N ASN A 234 58.68 -22.40 -1.13
CA ASN A 234 58.04 -21.72 -0.01
C ASN A 234 56.78 -20.97 -0.45
N ARG A 235 55.62 -21.58 -0.23
CA ARG A 235 54.28 -21.05 -0.60
C ARG A 235 53.54 -20.43 0.58
N ALA A 236 54.25 -19.71 1.45
CA ALA A 236 53.63 -19.02 2.58
C ALA A 236 52.77 -17.83 2.11
N PRO A 237 51.44 -17.84 2.32
CA PRO A 237 50.58 -16.73 1.94
C PRO A 237 50.83 -15.52 2.84
N GLU A 238 50.74 -14.32 2.27
CA GLU A 238 50.77 -13.07 3.03
C GLU A 238 49.37 -12.47 3.10
N ASN A 239 49.08 -11.72 4.16
CA ASN A 239 47.74 -11.19 4.40
C ASN A 239 47.41 -9.92 3.60
N THR A 240 48.39 -9.30 2.93
CA THR A 240 48.20 -8.04 2.22
C THR A 240 48.66 -8.13 0.77
N MET A 241 47.91 -7.48 -0.13
CA MET A 241 48.26 -7.37 -1.54
C MET A 241 49.66 -6.75 -1.73
N GLN A 242 50.02 -5.76 -0.92
CA GLN A 242 51.32 -5.10 -0.96
C GLN A 242 52.48 -6.06 -0.65
N ALA A 243 52.33 -6.93 0.36
CA ALA A 243 53.35 -7.92 0.68
C ALA A 243 53.52 -8.96 -0.44
N MET A 244 52.41 -9.38 -1.09
CA MET A 244 52.49 -10.28 -2.24
C MET A 244 53.06 -9.62 -3.49
N GLN A 245 52.82 -8.32 -3.71
CA GLN A 245 53.46 -7.55 -4.77
C GLN A 245 54.97 -7.45 -4.57
N GLN A 246 55.43 -7.29 -3.32
CA GLN A 246 56.86 -7.34 -3.01
C GLN A 246 57.47 -8.70 -3.36
N LYS A 247 56.82 -9.82 -2.99
CA LYS A 247 57.29 -11.17 -3.37
C LYS A 247 57.32 -11.37 -4.89
N LEU A 248 56.39 -10.76 -5.63
CA LEU A 248 56.40 -10.79 -7.10
C LEU A 248 57.59 -10.00 -7.66
N GLU A 249 57.92 -8.86 -7.06
CA GLU A 249 59.07 -8.05 -7.47
C GLU A 249 60.40 -8.77 -7.18
N ASP A 250 60.52 -9.40 -6.00
CA ASP A 250 61.67 -10.24 -5.66
C ASP A 250 61.83 -11.41 -6.68
N PHE A 251 60.72 -12.00 -7.13
CA PHE A 251 60.71 -13.03 -8.17
C PHE A 251 61.10 -12.48 -9.57
N ARG A 252 60.69 -11.26 -9.90
CA ARG A 252 61.11 -10.57 -11.14
C ARG A 252 62.60 -10.27 -11.12
N ASP A 253 63.13 -9.79 -10.00
CA ASP A 253 64.56 -9.53 -9.82
C ASP A 253 65.37 -10.82 -9.93
N TYR A 254 64.90 -11.91 -9.29
CA TYR A 254 65.46 -13.25 -9.49
C TYR A 254 65.53 -13.62 -10.97
N ARG A 255 64.43 -13.49 -11.71
CA ARG A 255 64.35 -13.87 -13.13
C ARG A 255 65.12 -12.96 -14.07
N ARG A 256 65.29 -11.68 -13.74
CA ARG A 256 65.92 -10.67 -14.60
C ARG A 256 67.42 -10.53 -14.36
N LEU A 257 67.86 -10.66 -13.11
CA LEU A 257 69.24 -10.37 -12.72
C LEU A 257 70.00 -11.64 -12.32
N HIS A 258 69.39 -12.51 -11.52
CA HIS A 258 70.10 -13.63 -10.88
C HIS A 258 70.11 -14.92 -11.72
N LYS A 259 69.00 -15.27 -12.39
CA LYS A 259 68.89 -16.49 -13.21
C LYS A 259 69.66 -16.42 -14.55
N PRO A 260 69.62 -15.33 -15.33
CA PRO A 260 70.25 -15.29 -16.66
C PRO A 260 71.75 -15.65 -16.69
N PRO A 261 72.62 -15.16 -15.78
CA PRO A 261 74.02 -15.58 -15.78
C PRO A 261 74.18 -17.08 -15.47
N LYS A 262 73.29 -17.68 -14.68
CA LYS A 262 73.32 -19.13 -14.37
C LYS A 262 72.91 -20.00 -15.55
N VAL A 263 72.02 -19.51 -16.41
CA VAL A 263 71.72 -20.16 -17.71
C VAL A 263 72.97 -20.18 -18.59
N GLN A 264 73.71 -19.06 -18.61
CA GLN A 264 74.96 -18.97 -19.37
C GLN A 264 76.05 -19.90 -18.79
N GLU A 265 76.20 -19.97 -17.47
CA GLU A 265 77.12 -20.91 -16.80
C GLU A 265 76.79 -22.37 -17.13
N LYS A 266 75.50 -22.76 -17.13
CA LYS A 266 75.06 -24.10 -17.57
C LYS A 266 75.48 -24.40 -19.00
N CYS A 267 75.23 -23.46 -19.93
CA CYS A 267 75.62 -23.61 -21.33
C CYS A 267 77.15 -23.71 -21.48
N GLN A 268 77.89 -22.86 -20.79
CA GLN A 268 79.36 -22.85 -20.80
C GLN A 268 79.93 -24.17 -20.26
N LEU A 269 79.33 -24.75 -19.24
CA LEU A 269 79.70 -26.04 -18.68
C LEU A 269 79.54 -27.17 -19.70
N GLU A 270 78.44 -27.20 -20.45
CA GLU A 270 78.22 -28.17 -21.53
C GLU A 270 79.21 -27.98 -22.68
N ILE A 271 79.53 -26.73 -23.05
CA ILE A 271 80.56 -26.40 -24.04
C ILE A 271 81.93 -26.88 -23.60
N ASN A 272 82.31 -26.63 -22.34
CA ASN A 272 83.59 -27.04 -21.77
C ASN A 272 83.73 -28.58 -21.81
N PHE A 273 82.67 -29.30 -21.41
CA PHE A 273 82.63 -30.76 -21.47
C PHE A 273 82.81 -31.30 -22.89
N ASN A 274 82.04 -30.80 -23.85
CA ASN A 274 82.10 -31.25 -25.24
C ASN A 274 83.47 -30.96 -25.90
N THR A 275 84.05 -29.80 -25.58
CA THR A 275 85.37 -29.39 -26.06
C THR A 275 86.45 -30.30 -25.50
N LEU A 276 86.44 -30.52 -24.19
CA LEU A 276 87.39 -31.41 -23.50
C LEU A 276 87.29 -32.85 -24.03
N GLN A 277 86.07 -33.37 -24.18
CA GLN A 277 85.84 -34.72 -24.69
C GLN A 277 86.39 -34.90 -26.12
N THR A 278 86.23 -33.87 -26.97
CA THR A 278 86.77 -33.86 -28.33
C THR A 278 88.31 -33.76 -28.33
N LYS A 279 88.90 -32.89 -27.48
CA LYS A 279 90.36 -32.76 -27.33
C LYS A 279 91.02 -34.07 -26.90
N LEU A 280 90.41 -34.78 -25.94
CA LEU A 280 90.91 -36.07 -25.45
C LEU A 280 90.82 -37.17 -26.52
N ARG A 281 89.71 -37.23 -27.25
CA ARG A 281 89.51 -38.18 -28.37
C ARG A 281 90.53 -38.00 -29.49
N LEU A 282 90.75 -36.76 -29.96
CA LEU A 282 91.72 -36.47 -31.02
C LEU A 282 93.17 -36.81 -30.61
N SER A 283 93.45 -36.78 -29.30
CA SER A 283 94.76 -37.10 -28.74
C SER A 283 94.92 -38.58 -28.36
N ASN A 284 93.95 -39.45 -28.67
CA ASN A 284 93.89 -40.87 -28.26
C ASN A 284 94.07 -41.06 -26.74
N ARG A 285 93.52 -40.15 -25.93
CA ARG A 285 93.53 -40.23 -24.46
C ARG A 285 92.18 -40.72 -23.92
N PRO A 286 92.13 -41.30 -22.71
CA PRO A 286 90.87 -41.69 -22.07
C PRO A 286 89.90 -40.52 -21.95
N ALA A 287 88.60 -40.83 -22.02
CA ALA A 287 87.51 -39.89 -21.82
C ALA A 287 87.52 -39.31 -20.40
N PHE A 288 87.18 -38.02 -20.27
CA PHE A 288 86.96 -37.42 -18.96
C PHE A 288 85.62 -37.91 -18.39
N MET A 289 85.63 -38.38 -17.15
CA MET A 289 84.42 -38.70 -16.38
C MET A 289 84.41 -37.80 -15.14
N PRO A 290 83.43 -36.89 -15.02
CA PRO A 290 83.27 -36.06 -13.83
C PRO A 290 83.03 -36.89 -12.56
N SER A 291 83.22 -36.25 -11.40
CA SER A 291 82.88 -36.81 -10.10
C SER A 291 81.40 -37.21 -10.02
N GLU A 292 81.08 -38.20 -9.17
CA GLU A 292 79.72 -38.70 -8.98
C GLU A 292 78.73 -37.58 -8.63
N GLY A 293 77.58 -37.55 -9.32
CA GLY A 293 76.55 -36.52 -9.16
C GLY A 293 76.83 -35.17 -9.85
N LYS A 294 77.95 -35.05 -10.58
CA LYS A 294 78.29 -33.87 -11.40
C LYS A 294 78.30 -34.17 -12.89
N MET A 295 77.62 -35.22 -13.33
CA MET A 295 77.50 -35.47 -14.76
C MET A 295 76.60 -34.41 -15.41
N VAL A 296 76.81 -34.16 -16.70
CA VAL A 296 75.94 -33.24 -17.48
C VAL A 296 74.47 -33.65 -17.41
N SER A 297 74.17 -34.96 -17.32
CA SER A 297 72.81 -35.46 -17.11
C SER A 297 72.22 -35.06 -15.75
N ASP A 298 73.02 -35.13 -14.68
CA ASP A 298 72.58 -34.80 -13.33
C ASP A 298 72.31 -33.30 -13.19
N ILE A 299 73.16 -32.47 -13.80
CA ILE A 299 72.97 -31.02 -13.87
C ILE A 299 71.70 -30.68 -14.65
N ASN A 300 71.43 -31.37 -15.76
CA ASN A 300 70.20 -31.19 -16.52
C ASN A 300 68.96 -31.60 -15.73
N ASN A 301 69.02 -32.70 -14.97
CA ASN A 301 67.92 -33.13 -14.10
C ASN A 301 67.68 -32.14 -12.96
N ALA A 302 68.74 -31.68 -12.29
CA ALA A 302 68.65 -30.67 -11.23
C ALA A 302 68.09 -29.34 -11.75
N TRP A 303 68.50 -28.93 -12.96
CA TRP A 303 67.96 -27.76 -13.64
C TRP A 303 66.47 -27.93 -14.01
N GLY A 304 66.05 -29.11 -14.45
CA GLY A 304 64.63 -29.41 -14.69
C GLY A 304 63.78 -29.32 -13.42
N GLY A 305 64.30 -29.78 -12.28
CA GLY A 305 63.64 -29.61 -10.97
C GLY A 305 63.48 -28.15 -10.57
N LEU A 306 64.51 -27.32 -10.82
CA LEU A 306 64.42 -25.86 -10.62
C LEU A 306 63.33 -25.23 -11.50
N GLU A 307 63.27 -25.57 -12.79
CA GLU A 307 62.26 -25.04 -13.71
C GLU A 307 60.83 -25.43 -13.30
N GLN A 308 60.65 -26.64 -12.75
CA GLN A 308 59.36 -27.08 -12.20
C GLN A 308 58.96 -26.29 -10.95
N ALA A 309 59.91 -26.06 -10.03
CA ALA A 309 59.68 -25.24 -8.85
C ALA A 309 59.32 -23.79 -9.22
N GLU A 310 60.01 -23.19 -10.21
CA GLU A 310 59.70 -21.86 -10.71
C GLU A 310 58.28 -21.77 -11.30
N LYS A 311 57.89 -22.74 -12.13
CA LYS A 311 56.54 -22.76 -12.71
C LYS A 311 55.48 -22.83 -11.62
N GLY A 312 55.67 -23.71 -10.63
CA GLY A 312 54.75 -23.84 -9.51
C GLY A 312 54.66 -22.58 -8.63
N TYR A 313 55.79 -21.89 -8.42
CA TYR A 313 55.84 -20.65 -7.65
C TYR A 313 55.15 -19.49 -8.38
N GLU A 314 55.37 -19.35 -9.70
CA GLU A 314 54.73 -18.34 -10.53
C GLU A 314 53.20 -18.52 -10.57
N GLU A 315 52.72 -19.75 -10.78
CA GLU A 315 51.29 -20.06 -10.75
C GLU A 315 50.66 -19.77 -9.38
N TRP A 316 51.35 -20.14 -8.29
CA TRP A 316 50.90 -19.86 -6.93
C TRP A 316 50.83 -18.35 -6.64
N LEU A 317 51.89 -17.59 -6.95
CA LEU A 317 51.92 -16.13 -6.76
C LEU A 317 50.76 -15.43 -7.49
N LEU A 318 50.53 -15.80 -8.76
CA LEU A 318 49.47 -15.18 -9.56
C LEU A 318 48.06 -15.55 -9.08
N ASN A 319 47.86 -16.77 -8.59
CA ASN A 319 46.57 -17.17 -8.01
C ASN A 319 46.32 -16.44 -6.68
N GLU A 320 47.35 -16.30 -5.85
CA GLU A 320 47.22 -15.66 -4.55
C GLU A 320 47.02 -14.14 -4.68
N ILE A 321 47.71 -13.47 -5.60
CA ILE A 321 47.47 -12.05 -5.89
C ILE A 321 46.03 -11.82 -6.36
N ARG A 322 45.51 -12.67 -7.27
CA ARG A 322 44.11 -12.59 -7.74
C ARG A 322 43.11 -12.84 -6.61
N ARG A 323 43.41 -13.77 -5.69
CA ARG A 323 42.58 -14.04 -4.51
C ARG A 323 42.53 -12.82 -3.59
N LEU A 324 43.68 -12.23 -3.27
CA LEU A 324 43.76 -11.03 -2.41
C LEU A 324 43.08 -9.82 -3.05
N GLU A 325 43.24 -9.59 -4.35
CA GLU A 325 42.56 -8.51 -5.07
C GLU A 325 41.03 -8.67 -5.00
N ARG A 326 40.52 -9.90 -5.18
CA ARG A 326 39.09 -10.20 -5.01
C ARG A 326 38.63 -9.95 -3.57
N LEU A 327 39.42 -10.38 -2.58
CA LEU A 327 39.13 -10.16 -1.16
C LEU A 327 39.03 -8.67 -0.82
N ASP A 328 39.99 -7.85 -1.24
CA ASP A 328 39.98 -6.40 -1.01
C ASP A 328 38.76 -5.74 -1.65
N HIS A 329 38.42 -6.14 -2.89
CA HIS A 329 37.25 -5.62 -3.58
C HIS A 329 35.94 -6.00 -2.89
N LEU A 330 35.79 -7.26 -2.47
CA LEU A 330 34.61 -7.74 -1.74
C LEU A 330 34.49 -7.08 -0.36
N ALA A 331 35.59 -6.92 0.36
CA ALA A 331 35.61 -6.28 1.68
C ALA A 331 35.21 -4.80 1.61
N GLU A 332 35.70 -4.07 0.59
CA GLU A 332 35.28 -2.68 0.36
C GLU A 332 33.81 -2.59 -0.06
N LYS A 333 33.35 -3.48 -0.94
CA LYS A 333 31.94 -3.57 -1.36
C LYS A 333 31.02 -3.87 -0.18
N PHE A 334 31.43 -4.77 0.72
CA PHE A 334 30.73 -5.05 1.98
C PHE A 334 30.66 -3.80 2.85
N ARG A 335 31.80 -3.12 3.09
CA ARG A 335 31.87 -1.91 3.92
C ARG A 335 30.94 -0.81 3.40
N GLN A 336 30.94 -0.56 2.10
CA GLN A 336 30.08 0.44 1.48
C GLN A 336 28.60 0.07 1.60
N LYS A 337 28.21 -1.15 1.20
CA LYS A 337 26.80 -1.59 1.26
C LYS A 337 26.27 -1.62 2.69
N ALA A 338 27.05 -2.14 3.64
CA ALA A 338 26.69 -2.17 5.06
C ALA A 338 26.46 -0.76 5.61
N SER A 339 27.38 0.18 5.35
CA SER A 339 27.26 1.54 5.87
C SER A 339 26.06 2.30 5.28
N ILE A 340 25.76 2.10 3.99
CA ILE A 340 24.57 2.69 3.35
C ILE A 340 23.29 2.08 3.93
N HIS A 341 23.29 0.78 4.23
CA HIS A 341 22.15 0.11 4.85
C HIS A 341 21.90 0.63 6.28
N GLU A 342 22.93 0.67 7.11
CA GLU A 342 22.85 1.20 8.49
C GLU A 342 22.38 2.66 8.52
N ALA A 343 22.86 3.50 7.60
CA ALA A 343 22.39 4.89 7.49
C ALA A 343 20.91 5.00 7.12
N TRP A 344 20.35 4.01 6.41
CA TRP A 344 18.92 3.97 6.09
C TRP A 344 18.08 3.40 7.24
N THR A 345 18.60 2.44 8.02
CA THR A 345 17.90 1.88 9.18
C THR A 345 17.90 2.81 10.39
N ASP A 346 18.83 3.78 10.45
CA ASP A 346 18.90 4.75 11.53
C ASP A 346 17.57 5.51 11.75
N GLY A 347 17.11 5.54 13.00
CA GLY A 347 15.84 6.16 13.40
C GLY A 347 14.55 5.43 12.99
N LYS A 348 14.60 4.40 12.12
CA LYS A 348 13.38 3.68 11.66
C LYS A 348 12.70 2.89 12.77
N GLU A 349 13.47 2.23 13.63
CA GLU A 349 12.91 1.50 14.78
C GLU A 349 12.16 2.45 15.74
N ALA A 350 12.76 3.61 16.02
CA ALA A 350 12.15 4.61 16.89
C ALA A 350 10.85 5.16 16.29
N MET A 351 10.80 5.37 14.96
CA MET A 351 9.58 5.74 14.26
C MET A 351 8.50 4.67 14.38
N LEU A 352 8.85 3.39 14.16
CA LEU A 352 7.89 2.28 14.20
C LEU A 352 7.27 2.08 15.59
N GLN A 353 8.02 2.37 16.66
CA GLN A 353 7.57 2.26 18.04
C GLN A 353 6.64 3.40 18.50
N GLN A 354 6.49 4.47 17.73
CA GLN A 354 5.60 5.57 18.11
C GLN A 354 4.15 5.09 18.20
N LYS A 355 3.40 5.62 19.16
CA LYS A 355 1.98 5.27 19.41
C LYS A 355 1.03 6.40 19.01
N ASP A 356 1.41 7.13 17.97
CA ASP A 356 0.64 8.22 17.35
C ASP A 356 -0.77 7.81 16.92
N TYR A 357 -0.98 6.53 16.62
CA TYR A 357 -2.30 5.98 16.29
C TYR A 357 -3.29 5.94 17.48
N GLU A 358 -2.83 5.91 18.74
CA GLU A 358 -3.73 5.85 19.91
C GLU A 358 -4.54 7.15 20.11
N THR A 359 -4.03 8.28 19.60
CA THR A 359 -4.64 9.61 19.71
C THR A 359 -5.19 10.14 18.38
N ALA A 360 -5.12 9.35 17.31
CA ALA A 360 -5.47 9.79 15.97
C ALA A 360 -6.99 9.74 15.73
N THR A 361 -7.50 10.71 14.97
CA THR A 361 -8.85 10.69 14.40
C THR A 361 -8.95 9.72 13.22
N LEU A 362 -10.16 9.42 12.75
CA LEU A 362 -10.39 8.48 11.64
C LEU A 362 -9.70 8.89 10.32
N SER A 363 -9.60 10.19 10.04
CA SER A 363 -8.90 10.68 8.85
C SER A 363 -7.38 10.60 9.01
N GLU A 364 -6.88 10.91 10.21
CA GLU A 364 -5.46 10.84 10.54
C GLU A 364 -4.95 9.39 10.54
N ILE A 365 -5.69 8.43 11.11
CA ILE A 365 -5.31 7.02 11.11
C ILE A 365 -5.24 6.46 9.68
N LYS A 366 -6.19 6.83 8.81
CA LYS A 366 -6.16 6.45 7.39
C LYS A 366 -4.96 7.04 6.65
N ALA A 367 -4.58 8.28 6.99
CA ALA A 367 -3.37 8.90 6.46
C ALA A 367 -2.09 8.22 6.97
N LEU A 368 -2.05 7.84 8.25
CA LEU A 368 -0.94 7.07 8.83
C LEU A 368 -0.81 5.69 8.18
N LEU A 369 -1.92 5.01 7.92
CA LEU A 369 -1.93 3.70 7.25
C LEU A 369 -1.31 3.79 5.85
N LYS A 370 -1.68 4.80 5.05
CA LYS A 370 -1.06 5.05 3.74
C LYS A 370 0.43 5.38 3.83
N LYS A 371 0.85 6.16 4.83
CA LYS A 371 2.28 6.42 5.08
C LYS A 371 3.03 5.14 5.45
N HIS A 372 2.37 4.25 6.21
CA HIS A 372 2.93 2.96 6.60
C HIS A 372 3.05 2.00 5.41
N GLU A 373 2.04 1.95 4.52
CA GLU A 373 2.14 1.20 3.26
C GLU A 373 3.31 1.67 2.38
N ALA A 374 3.53 2.99 2.28
CA ALA A 374 4.67 3.54 1.57
C ALA A 374 6.00 3.12 2.21
N PHE A 375 6.06 3.06 3.54
CA PHE A 375 7.22 2.55 4.27
C PHE A 375 7.44 1.05 4.04
N GLU A 376 6.38 0.23 4.02
CA GLU A 376 6.48 -1.21 3.71
C GLU A 376 7.00 -1.46 2.29
N SER A 377 6.58 -0.63 1.32
CA SER A 377 7.10 -0.70 -0.03
C SER A 377 8.59 -0.32 -0.11
N ASP A 378 9.02 0.70 0.64
CA ASP A 378 10.44 1.10 0.73
C ASP A 378 11.28 0.00 1.42
N LEU A 379 10.75 -0.58 2.50
CA LEU A 379 11.34 -1.72 3.20
C LEU A 379 11.50 -2.92 2.25
N ALA A 380 10.48 -3.28 1.48
CA ALA A 380 10.58 -4.38 0.52
C ALA A 380 11.66 -4.15 -0.55
N ALA A 381 11.84 -2.92 -1.03
CA ALA A 381 12.89 -2.57 -2.00
C ALA A 381 14.32 -2.70 -1.43
N HIS A 382 14.47 -2.66 -0.10
CA HIS A 382 15.75 -2.79 0.59
C HIS A 382 16.14 -4.24 0.92
N GLN A 383 15.23 -5.21 0.74
CA GLN A 383 15.46 -6.64 0.98
C GLN A 383 16.67 -7.19 0.20
N ASP A 384 16.71 -6.95 -1.11
CA ASP A 384 17.81 -7.39 -1.99
C ASP A 384 19.18 -6.87 -1.52
N ARG A 385 19.23 -5.69 -0.89
CA ARG A 385 20.48 -5.14 -0.36
C ARG A 385 21.00 -5.96 0.82
N VAL A 386 20.11 -6.39 1.72
CA VAL A 386 20.47 -7.23 2.89
C VAL A 386 20.96 -8.59 2.42
N GLU A 387 20.26 -9.20 1.46
CA GLU A 387 20.66 -10.47 0.86
C GLU A 387 22.05 -10.39 0.20
N GLN A 388 22.33 -9.31 -0.52
CA GLN A 388 23.65 -9.07 -1.10
C GLN A 388 24.75 -8.86 -0.04
N ILE A 389 24.45 -8.16 1.06
CA ILE A 389 25.41 -7.99 2.16
C ILE A 389 25.77 -9.34 2.78
N ALA A 390 24.77 -10.18 3.04
CA ALA A 390 24.96 -11.53 3.57
C ALA A 390 25.73 -12.43 2.60
N ALA A 391 25.40 -12.40 1.30
CA ALA A 391 26.09 -13.17 0.28
C ALA A 391 27.58 -12.77 0.14
N ILE A 392 27.88 -11.47 0.17
CA ILE A 392 29.28 -10.98 0.13
C ILE A 392 30.04 -11.40 1.40
N ALA A 393 29.40 -11.32 2.58
CA ALA A 393 30.02 -11.77 3.82
C ALA A 393 30.32 -13.28 3.78
N GLN A 394 29.42 -14.09 3.24
CA GLN A 394 29.66 -15.51 3.04
C GLN A 394 30.83 -15.77 2.07
N GLU A 395 30.88 -15.08 0.94
CA GLU A 395 31.97 -15.20 -0.03
C GLU A 395 33.34 -14.81 0.58
N LEU A 396 33.38 -13.78 1.43
CA LEU A 396 34.57 -13.40 2.19
C LEU A 396 35.03 -14.49 3.17
N ASN A 397 34.08 -15.21 3.79
CA ASN A 397 34.40 -16.36 4.65
C ASN A 397 34.96 -17.54 3.84
N GLU A 398 34.35 -17.87 2.70
CA GLU A 398 34.79 -18.98 1.83
C GLU A 398 36.21 -18.76 1.28
N LEU A 399 36.65 -17.50 1.20
CA LEU A 399 37.99 -17.12 0.79
C LEU A 399 38.96 -16.90 1.96
N ASP A 400 38.61 -17.29 3.19
CA ASP A 400 39.44 -17.14 4.40
C ASP A 400 39.98 -15.71 4.60
N TYR A 401 39.10 -14.71 4.49
CA TYR A 401 39.47 -13.31 4.75
C TYR A 401 39.91 -13.10 6.22
N TYR A 402 40.97 -12.32 6.44
CA TYR A 402 41.58 -12.16 7.76
C TYR A 402 40.66 -11.52 8.82
N ASP A 403 39.77 -10.62 8.40
CA ASP A 403 38.83 -9.91 9.28
C ASP A 403 37.38 -10.42 9.13
N SER A 404 37.22 -11.66 8.65
CA SER A 404 35.94 -12.36 8.60
C SER A 404 35.15 -12.32 9.92
N PRO A 405 35.76 -12.45 11.12
CA PRO A 405 35.01 -12.35 12.38
C PRO A 405 34.29 -11.00 12.55
N SER A 406 34.93 -9.88 12.19
CA SER A 406 34.32 -8.55 12.29
C SER A 406 33.23 -8.35 11.25
N VAL A 407 33.46 -8.81 10.01
CA VAL A 407 32.47 -8.82 8.92
C VAL A 407 31.22 -9.59 9.33
N ASN A 408 31.38 -10.79 9.88
CA ASN A 408 30.27 -11.64 10.33
C ASN A 408 29.52 -11.03 11.50
N ALA A 409 30.22 -10.49 12.49
CA ALA A 409 29.58 -9.82 13.62
C ALA A 409 28.76 -8.60 13.16
N ARG A 410 29.22 -7.85 12.16
CA ARG A 410 28.49 -6.72 11.58
C ARG A 410 27.31 -7.19 10.72
N CYS A 411 27.51 -8.20 9.88
CA CYS A 411 26.46 -8.78 9.04
C CYS A 411 25.32 -9.35 9.90
N GLN A 412 25.64 -10.08 10.97
CA GLN A 412 24.65 -10.61 11.91
C GLN A 412 23.82 -9.51 12.55
N LYS A 413 24.47 -8.43 13.03
CA LYS A 413 23.73 -7.27 13.59
C LYS A 413 22.77 -6.64 12.58
N ILE A 414 23.18 -6.55 11.31
CA ILE A 414 22.32 -6.03 10.23
C ILE A 414 21.12 -6.96 10.01
N CYS A 415 21.34 -8.27 9.94
CA CYS A 415 20.26 -9.25 9.79
C CYS A 415 19.30 -9.24 11.00
N ASP A 416 19.83 -9.24 12.22
CA ASP A 416 19.03 -9.18 13.45
C ASP A 416 18.18 -7.89 13.50
N GLN A 417 18.77 -6.74 13.12
CA GLN A 417 18.05 -5.47 13.04
C GLN A 417 16.97 -5.51 11.95
N TRP A 418 17.25 -6.12 10.80
CA TRP A 418 16.30 -6.26 9.71
C TRP A 418 15.08 -7.11 10.11
N ASP A 419 15.31 -8.25 10.74
CA ASP A 419 14.26 -9.13 11.26
C ASP A 419 13.40 -8.40 12.30
N ASN A 420 14.04 -7.64 13.20
CA ASN A 420 13.35 -6.81 14.19
C ASN A 420 12.52 -5.69 13.53
N LEU A 421 13.05 -5.01 12.52
CA LEU A 421 12.32 -4.01 11.74
C LEU A 421 11.09 -4.62 11.07
N GLY A 422 11.22 -5.80 10.45
CA GLY A 422 10.09 -6.53 9.87
C GLY A 422 9.01 -6.84 10.91
N ALA A 423 9.40 -7.37 12.07
CA ALA A 423 8.49 -7.68 13.16
C ALA A 423 7.78 -6.42 13.73
N LEU A 424 8.52 -5.32 13.94
CA LEU A 424 7.96 -4.05 14.39
C LEU A 424 7.00 -3.44 13.37
N THR A 425 7.32 -3.54 12.08
CA THR A 425 6.49 -3.06 10.97
C THR A 425 5.15 -3.79 10.95
N GLN A 426 5.17 -5.12 11.02
CA GLN A 426 3.96 -5.94 11.06
C GLN A 426 3.11 -5.65 12.31
N LYS A 427 3.75 -5.57 13.49
CA LYS A 427 3.05 -5.23 14.74
C LYS A 427 2.41 -3.85 14.68
N ARG A 428 3.09 -2.87 14.08
CA ARG A 428 2.55 -1.52 13.89
C ARG A 428 1.37 -1.54 12.92
N ARG A 429 1.46 -2.27 11.80
CA ARG A 429 0.37 -2.43 10.84
C ARG A 429 -0.89 -3.00 11.51
N GLU A 430 -0.75 -4.08 12.27
CA GLU A 430 -1.86 -4.69 12.99
C GLU A 430 -2.51 -3.72 14.00
N ALA A 431 -1.70 -2.91 14.69
CA ALA A 431 -2.21 -1.88 15.60
C ALA A 431 -2.95 -0.76 14.87
N LEU A 432 -2.41 -0.30 13.72
CA LEU A 432 -3.03 0.71 12.86
C LEU A 432 -4.38 0.23 12.30
N GLU A 433 -4.42 -0.95 11.69
CA GLU A 433 -5.64 -1.56 11.12
C GLU A 433 -6.69 -1.83 12.20
N ARG A 434 -6.27 -2.31 13.38
CA ARG A 434 -7.18 -2.50 14.52
C ARG A 434 -7.80 -1.17 14.97
N THR A 435 -7.00 -0.12 15.07
CA THR A 435 -7.46 1.20 15.52
C THR A 435 -8.38 1.84 14.49
N GLU A 436 -8.05 1.75 13.20
CA GLU A 436 -8.92 2.17 12.10
C GLU A 436 -10.29 1.49 12.20
N LYS A 437 -10.30 0.16 12.32
CA LYS A 437 -11.56 -0.61 12.39
C LYS A 437 -12.42 -0.21 13.58
N LEU A 438 -11.82 0.06 14.75
CA LEU A 438 -12.54 0.55 15.92
C LEU A 438 -13.15 1.92 15.65
N LEU A 439 -12.38 2.84 15.06
CA LEU A 439 -12.86 4.19 14.73
C LEU A 439 -13.96 4.16 13.65
N GLU A 440 -13.86 3.32 12.63
CA GLU A 440 -14.92 3.14 11.63
C GLU A 440 -16.21 2.58 12.24
N THR A 441 -16.09 1.64 13.19
CA THR A 441 -17.24 1.09 13.90
C THR A 441 -17.94 2.18 14.72
N ILE A 442 -17.16 3.00 15.45
CA ILE A 442 -17.67 4.13 16.23
C ILE A 442 -18.36 5.16 15.32
N ASP A 443 -17.74 5.51 14.20
CA ASP A 443 -18.26 6.46 13.21
C ASP A 443 -19.61 6.01 12.64
N GLN A 444 -19.71 4.73 12.24
CA GLN A 444 -20.95 4.12 11.75
C GLN A 444 -22.06 4.13 12.79
N LEU A 445 -21.75 3.77 14.05
CA LEU A 445 -22.73 3.79 15.14
C LEU A 445 -23.18 5.23 15.44
N TYR A 446 -22.29 6.21 15.43
CA TYR A 446 -22.67 7.61 15.60
C TYR A 446 -23.59 8.10 14.46
N LEU A 447 -23.32 7.70 13.22
CA LEU A 447 -24.18 8.02 12.09
C LEU A 447 -25.55 7.35 12.21
N GLU A 448 -25.60 6.09 12.63
CA GLU A 448 -26.86 5.37 12.86
C GLU A 448 -27.69 6.02 13.97
N TYR A 449 -27.04 6.39 15.09
CA TYR A 449 -27.68 7.16 16.16
C TYR A 449 -28.29 8.45 15.61
N ALA A 450 -27.51 9.25 14.87
CA ALA A 450 -27.98 10.52 14.33
C ALA A 450 -29.18 10.35 13.38
N LYS A 451 -29.12 9.34 12.51
CA LYS A 451 -30.18 9.00 11.55
C LYS A 451 -31.50 8.62 12.23
N ARG A 452 -31.44 7.94 13.38
CA ARG A 452 -32.63 7.50 14.13
C ARG A 452 -33.12 8.56 15.12
N ALA A 453 -32.20 9.25 15.78
CA ALA A 453 -32.48 10.28 16.76
C ALA A 453 -33.26 11.47 16.14
N ALA A 454 -32.93 11.90 14.93
CA ALA A 454 -33.60 13.03 14.29
C ALA A 454 -35.12 12.82 14.06
N PRO A 455 -35.58 11.78 13.33
CA PRO A 455 -37.02 11.55 13.16
C PRO A 455 -37.72 11.20 14.48
N PHE A 456 -37.05 10.49 15.39
CA PHE A 456 -37.62 10.19 16.71
C PHE A 456 -37.81 11.46 17.56
N ASN A 457 -36.86 12.40 17.49
CA ASN A 457 -36.99 13.71 18.13
C ASN A 457 -38.17 14.50 17.57
N ASN A 458 -38.33 14.55 16.24
CA ASN A 458 -39.44 15.24 15.60
C ASN A 458 -40.79 14.59 15.97
N TRP A 459 -40.84 13.27 16.08
CA TRP A 459 -42.02 12.57 16.56
C TRP A 459 -42.38 12.98 18.00
N MET A 460 -41.39 13.09 18.89
CA MET A 460 -41.65 13.56 20.27
C MET A 460 -42.13 15.01 20.29
N GLU A 461 -41.59 15.88 19.45
CA GLU A 461 -42.04 17.28 19.33
C GLU A 461 -43.50 17.35 18.86
N GLY A 462 -43.86 16.64 17.78
CA GLY A 462 -45.25 16.57 17.32
C GLY A 462 -46.18 15.94 18.36
N ALA A 463 -45.75 14.88 19.05
CA ALA A 463 -46.53 14.28 20.13
C ALA A 463 -46.78 15.26 21.30
N MET A 464 -45.79 16.09 21.65
CA MET A 464 -45.99 17.12 22.68
C MET A 464 -47.00 18.18 22.22
N GLU A 465 -46.91 18.63 20.96
CA GLU A 465 -47.87 19.58 20.38
C GLU A 465 -49.29 19.02 20.37
N ASP A 466 -49.49 17.80 19.86
CA ASP A 466 -50.80 17.16 19.77
C ASP A 466 -51.45 16.92 21.15
N LEU A 467 -50.65 16.54 22.15
CA LEU A 467 -51.14 16.32 23.51
C LEU A 467 -51.52 17.61 24.23
N GLN A 468 -50.90 18.74 23.86
CA GLN A 468 -51.16 20.06 24.42
C GLN A 468 -52.22 20.85 23.64
N ASP A 469 -52.65 20.36 22.48
CA ASP A 469 -53.59 21.04 21.59
C ASP A 469 -54.94 21.33 22.27
N THR A 470 -55.48 22.51 22.05
CA THR A 470 -56.78 22.92 22.59
C THR A 470 -57.91 22.51 21.64
N PHE A 471 -58.91 21.81 22.14
CA PHE A 471 -60.04 21.34 21.33
C PHE A 471 -61.37 21.93 21.78
N ILE A 472 -62.28 22.11 20.83
CA ILE A 472 -63.67 22.53 21.05
C ILE A 472 -64.57 21.47 20.44
N VAL A 473 -65.53 20.97 21.21
CA VAL A 473 -66.48 19.95 20.78
C VAL A 473 -67.90 20.37 21.16
N HIS A 474 -68.86 20.06 20.30
CA HIS A 474 -70.26 20.41 20.48
C HIS A 474 -71.17 19.17 20.55
N THR A 475 -70.62 18.00 20.21
CA THR A 475 -71.34 16.73 20.19
C THR A 475 -70.56 15.61 20.89
N ILE A 476 -71.30 14.57 21.31
CA ILE A 476 -70.71 13.35 21.88
C ILE A 476 -69.84 12.60 20.86
N GLU A 477 -70.23 12.60 19.58
CA GLU A 477 -69.51 11.87 18.54
C GLU A 477 -68.11 12.46 18.28
N GLU A 478 -67.99 13.80 18.28
CA GLU A 478 -66.71 14.49 18.14
C GLU A 478 -65.73 14.14 19.28
N ILE A 479 -66.19 14.18 20.54
CA ILE A 479 -65.33 13.84 21.68
C ILE A 479 -64.99 12.35 21.74
N GLN A 480 -65.89 11.46 21.28
CA GLN A 480 -65.58 10.04 21.12
C GLN A 480 -64.52 9.81 20.02
N GLY A 481 -64.56 10.58 18.94
CA GLY A 481 -63.53 10.60 17.90
C GLY A 481 -62.16 10.97 18.47
N LEU A 482 -62.07 12.08 19.21
CA LEU A 482 -60.83 12.51 19.87
C LEU A 482 -60.32 11.51 20.90
N THR A 483 -61.23 10.91 21.68
CA THR A 483 -60.88 9.86 22.66
C THR A 483 -60.29 8.63 21.94
N THR A 484 -60.91 8.21 20.84
CA THR A 484 -60.43 7.08 20.03
C THR A 484 -59.06 7.36 19.42
N ALA A 485 -58.86 8.57 18.89
CA ALA A 485 -57.56 9.00 18.36
C ALA A 485 -56.47 8.99 19.44
N HIS A 486 -56.80 9.43 20.66
CA HIS A 486 -55.87 9.39 21.79
C HIS A 486 -55.52 7.96 22.22
N GLU A 487 -56.49 7.03 22.24
CA GLU A 487 -56.23 5.61 22.49
C GLU A 487 -55.32 4.99 21.42
N GLN A 488 -55.55 5.32 20.15
CA GLN A 488 -54.68 4.88 19.05
C GLN A 488 -53.26 5.43 19.20
N PHE A 489 -53.12 6.70 19.58
CA PHE A 489 -51.81 7.28 19.89
C PHE A 489 -51.12 6.54 21.04
N LYS A 490 -51.83 6.27 22.15
CA LYS A 490 -51.28 5.51 23.30
C LYS A 490 -50.81 4.11 22.89
N ALA A 491 -51.49 3.46 21.95
CA ALA A 491 -51.07 2.16 21.42
C ALA A 491 -49.72 2.21 20.69
N THR A 492 -49.27 3.37 20.19
CA THR A 492 -47.94 3.53 19.56
C THR A 492 -46.80 3.75 20.55
N LEU A 493 -47.10 4.15 21.80
CA LEU A 493 -46.09 4.46 22.82
C LEU A 493 -45.15 3.29 23.14
N PRO A 494 -45.60 2.02 23.25
CA PRO A 494 -44.68 0.90 23.49
C PRO A 494 -43.65 0.71 22.38
N ASP A 495 -44.03 0.93 21.12
CA ASP A 495 -43.11 0.81 19.99
C ASP A 495 -42.18 2.02 19.90
N ALA A 496 -42.66 3.22 20.25
CA ALA A 496 -41.82 4.40 20.41
C ALA A 496 -40.79 4.24 21.55
N ASP A 497 -41.15 3.58 22.66
CA ASP A 497 -40.19 3.28 23.74
C ASP A 497 -39.15 2.24 23.30
N LYS A 498 -39.54 1.23 22.52
CA LYS A 498 -38.57 0.29 21.90
C LYS A 498 -37.57 1.03 21.01
N GLU A 499 -38.05 1.99 20.20
CA GLU A 499 -37.20 2.81 19.35
C GLU A 499 -36.23 3.65 20.17
N ARG A 500 -36.72 4.29 21.24
CA ARG A 500 -35.87 5.01 22.22
C ARG A 500 -34.78 4.11 22.79
N GLN A 501 -35.14 2.92 23.27
CA GLN A 501 -34.20 1.97 23.86
C GLN A 501 -33.13 1.53 22.85
N ALA A 502 -33.52 1.32 21.59
CA ALA A 502 -32.58 0.98 20.53
C ALA A 502 -31.63 2.16 20.21
N ILE A 503 -32.13 3.40 20.14
CA ILE A 503 -31.32 4.61 19.95
C ILE A 503 -30.30 4.76 21.10
N LEU A 504 -30.74 4.62 22.35
CA LEU A 504 -29.85 4.68 23.51
C LEU A 504 -28.84 3.52 23.53
N GLY A 505 -29.26 2.32 23.10
CA GLY A 505 -28.41 1.15 22.95
C GLY A 505 -27.21 1.40 22.03
N ILE A 506 -27.41 2.09 20.91
CA ILE A 506 -26.34 2.46 19.98
C ILE A 506 -25.30 3.36 20.67
N HIS A 507 -25.75 4.41 21.38
CA HIS A 507 -24.85 5.30 22.10
C HIS A 507 -24.08 4.60 23.24
N ASN A 508 -24.74 3.68 23.94
CA ASN A 508 -24.13 2.89 24.99
C ASN A 508 -23.04 1.95 24.44
N GLU A 509 -23.27 1.34 23.27
CA GLU A 509 -22.26 0.48 22.63
C GLU A 509 -21.04 1.30 22.20
N VAL A 510 -21.23 2.51 21.67
CA VAL A 510 -20.11 3.43 21.38
C VAL A 510 -19.31 3.73 22.65
N SER A 511 -20.00 4.10 23.73
CA SER A 511 -19.36 4.40 25.03
C SER A 511 -18.57 3.20 25.58
N LYS A 512 -19.12 1.99 25.43
CA LYS A 512 -18.48 0.75 25.85
C LYS A 512 -17.24 0.42 25.01
N ILE A 513 -17.29 0.61 23.69
CA ILE A 513 -16.12 0.40 22.81
C ILE A 513 -14.99 1.36 23.21
N VAL A 514 -15.30 2.64 23.39
CA VAL A 514 -14.33 3.67 23.80
C VAL A 514 -13.70 3.32 25.16
N GLN A 515 -14.52 2.93 26.15
CA GLN A 515 -14.04 2.57 27.49
C GLN A 515 -13.20 1.28 27.49
N THR A 516 -13.55 0.29 26.68
CA THR A 516 -12.83 -1.00 26.63
C THR A 516 -11.45 -0.85 25.98
N TYR A 517 -11.38 -0.10 24.88
CA TYR A 517 -10.15 0.02 24.09
C TYR A 517 -9.35 1.29 24.36
N HIS A 518 -9.79 2.15 25.29
CA HIS A 518 -9.14 3.40 25.69
C HIS A 518 -8.82 4.32 24.49
N VAL A 519 -9.72 4.35 23.51
CA VAL A 519 -9.57 5.17 22.30
C VAL A 519 -9.85 6.62 22.67
N ASN A 520 -8.90 7.52 22.42
CA ASN A 520 -9.06 8.95 22.68
C ASN A 520 -9.94 9.61 21.62
N MET A 521 -11.25 9.35 21.67
CA MET A 521 -12.25 10.08 20.89
C MET A 521 -12.95 11.08 21.83
N ALA A 522 -12.90 12.37 21.50
CA ALA A 522 -13.71 13.37 22.19
C ALA A 522 -15.18 12.95 22.08
N GLY A 523 -15.80 12.61 23.21
CA GLY A 523 -17.05 11.81 23.32
C GLY A 523 -18.33 12.48 22.85
N THR A 524 -18.32 13.15 21.69
CA THR A 524 -19.46 13.85 21.11
C THR A 524 -19.71 13.37 19.69
N ASN A 525 -20.96 13.06 19.38
CA ASN A 525 -21.39 12.64 18.05
C ASN A 525 -21.23 13.82 17.06
N PRO A 526 -20.49 13.66 15.95
CA PRO A 526 -20.27 14.76 14.98
C PRO A 526 -21.45 15.00 14.03
N TYR A 527 -22.43 14.09 13.97
CA TYR A 527 -23.51 14.11 12.98
C TYR A 527 -24.83 14.68 13.50
N THR A 528 -24.97 14.88 14.81
CA THR A 528 -26.18 15.46 15.40
C THR A 528 -25.86 16.19 16.70
N THR A 529 -26.62 17.25 16.98
CA THR A 529 -26.59 17.95 18.27
C THR A 529 -27.48 17.30 19.32
N ILE A 530 -28.39 16.39 18.91
CA ILE A 530 -29.36 15.76 19.80
C ILE A 530 -28.64 14.77 20.70
N THR A 531 -28.75 14.97 22.02
CA THR A 531 -28.08 14.11 23.00
C THR A 531 -29.01 13.03 23.58
N PRO A 532 -28.47 11.91 24.09
CA PRO A 532 -29.26 10.92 24.81
C PRO A 532 -30.04 11.50 26.00
N HIS A 533 -29.47 12.53 26.64
CA HIS A 533 -30.11 13.22 27.75
C HIS A 533 -31.34 14.02 27.30
N GLU A 534 -31.24 14.76 26.18
CA GLU A 534 -32.36 15.47 25.58
C GLU A 534 -33.49 14.52 25.16
N ILE A 535 -33.15 13.39 24.53
CA ILE A 535 -34.13 12.37 24.14
C ILE A 535 -34.90 11.86 25.36
N ASN A 536 -34.20 11.49 26.43
CA ASN A 536 -34.84 11.04 27.66
C ASN A 536 -35.68 12.15 28.32
N GLY A 537 -35.23 13.40 28.30
CA GLY A 537 -35.98 14.54 28.82
C GLY A 537 -37.31 14.74 28.08
N LYS A 538 -37.28 14.75 26.74
CA LYS A 538 -38.49 14.87 25.91
C LYS A 538 -39.44 13.68 26.07
N TRP A 539 -38.89 12.46 26.14
CA TRP A 539 -39.68 11.26 26.37
C TRP A 539 -40.47 11.31 27.67
N GLU A 540 -39.84 11.72 28.78
CA GLU A 540 -40.54 11.88 30.05
C GLU A 540 -41.59 12.99 29.99
N HIS A 541 -41.37 14.05 29.20
CA HIS A 541 -42.38 15.09 28.98
C HIS A 541 -43.62 14.55 28.26
N VAL A 542 -43.44 13.82 27.15
CA VAL A 542 -44.54 13.13 26.45
C VAL A 542 -45.29 12.21 27.41
N ARG A 543 -44.58 11.40 28.19
CA ARG A 543 -45.16 10.46 29.15
C ARG A 543 -45.96 11.14 30.25
N GLN A 544 -45.59 12.36 30.66
CA GLN A 544 -46.36 13.16 31.63
C GLN A 544 -47.61 13.81 31.02
N LEU A 545 -47.59 14.14 29.72
CA LEU A 545 -48.70 14.77 29.03
C LEU A 545 -49.84 13.79 28.72
N VAL A 546 -49.53 12.52 28.44
CA VAL A 546 -50.52 11.47 28.15
C VAL A 546 -51.63 11.37 29.21
N PRO A 547 -51.34 11.15 30.52
CA PRO A 547 -52.40 11.05 31.52
C PRO A 547 -53.17 12.36 31.75
N ARG A 548 -52.53 13.52 31.49
CA ARG A 548 -53.23 14.82 31.54
C ARG A 548 -54.23 14.96 30.40
N ARG A 549 -53.88 14.48 29.20
CA ARG A 549 -54.77 14.46 28.04
C ARG A 549 -55.95 13.52 28.26
N ASP A 550 -55.71 12.34 28.82
CA ASP A 550 -56.76 11.39 29.23
C ASP A 550 -57.78 12.08 30.15
N GLN A 551 -57.31 12.79 31.18
CA GLN A 551 -58.18 13.50 32.11
C GLN A 551 -59.01 14.60 31.41
N ALA A 552 -58.37 15.42 30.57
CA ALA A 552 -59.06 16.50 29.85
C ALA A 552 -60.16 15.96 28.91
N LEU A 553 -59.88 14.85 28.20
CA LEU A 553 -60.86 14.18 27.35
C LEU A 553 -62.01 13.58 28.16
N MET A 554 -61.72 13.01 29.33
CA MET A 554 -62.74 12.45 30.23
C MET A 554 -63.68 13.53 30.79
N GLU A 555 -63.13 14.67 31.21
CA GLU A 555 -63.91 15.81 31.70
C GLU A 555 -64.82 16.38 30.61
N GLU A 556 -64.31 16.54 29.38
CA GLU A 556 -65.13 17.01 28.26
C GLU A 556 -66.18 15.98 27.84
N HIS A 557 -65.84 14.69 27.82
CA HIS A 557 -66.80 13.64 27.50
C HIS A 557 -67.95 13.59 28.52
N ALA A 558 -67.65 13.76 29.82
CA ALA A 558 -68.66 13.87 30.86
C ALA A 558 -69.58 15.09 30.65
N ARG A 559 -69.00 16.24 30.26
CA ARG A 559 -69.77 17.45 29.92
C ARG A 559 -70.71 17.21 28.74
N GLN A 560 -70.22 16.63 27.64
CA GLN A 560 -71.04 16.36 26.45
C GLN A 560 -72.13 15.30 26.72
N GLN A 561 -71.84 14.30 27.56
CA GLN A 561 -72.88 13.36 28.03
C GLN A 561 -73.98 14.07 28.82
N GLN A 562 -73.61 15.00 29.70
CA GLN A 562 -74.58 15.77 30.47
C GLN A 562 -75.42 16.66 29.55
N ASN A 563 -74.79 17.31 28.56
CA ASN A 563 -75.48 18.14 27.57
C ASN A 563 -76.54 17.34 26.79
N GLU A 564 -76.20 16.13 26.32
CA GLU A 564 -77.16 15.26 25.63
C GLU A 564 -78.29 14.78 26.55
N ARG A 565 -78.03 14.55 27.84
CA ARG A 565 -79.08 14.24 28.82
C ARG A 565 -80.05 15.39 28.98
N LEU A 566 -79.56 16.63 29.12
CA LEU A 566 -80.39 17.82 29.21
C LEU A 566 -81.25 17.99 27.97
N ARG A 567 -80.67 17.86 26.75
CA ARG A 567 -81.44 17.89 25.48
C ARG A 567 -82.57 16.86 25.48
N LYS A 568 -82.29 15.61 25.87
CA LYS A 568 -83.30 14.54 25.94
C LYS A 568 -84.37 14.81 26.98
N GLN A 569 -83.99 15.32 28.15
CA GLN A 569 -84.92 15.61 29.25
C GLN A 569 -85.91 16.72 28.83
N PHE A 570 -85.40 17.84 28.31
CA PHE A 570 -86.24 18.90 27.79
C PHE A 570 -87.14 18.40 26.65
N GLY A 571 -86.58 17.64 25.70
CA GLY A 571 -87.35 17.10 24.58
C GLY A 571 -88.48 16.15 25.03
N ALA A 572 -88.20 15.26 25.99
CA ALA A 572 -89.20 14.35 26.54
C ALA A 572 -90.37 15.10 27.21
N GLN A 573 -90.08 16.17 27.96
CA GLN A 573 -91.12 16.98 28.58
C GLN A 573 -91.88 17.82 27.55
N ALA A 574 -91.19 18.53 26.67
CA ALA A 574 -91.78 19.40 25.66
C ALA A 574 -92.69 18.64 24.68
N ASN A 575 -92.29 17.43 24.27
CA ASN A 575 -93.08 16.57 23.38
C ASN A 575 -94.37 16.05 24.01
N VAL A 576 -94.53 16.12 25.34
CA VAL A 576 -95.78 15.80 26.04
C VAL A 576 -96.59 17.07 26.29
N ILE A 577 -95.93 18.16 26.69
CA ILE A 577 -96.58 19.43 27.03
C ILE A 577 -97.18 20.10 25.79
N GLY A 578 -96.45 20.17 24.68
CA GLY A 578 -96.91 20.82 23.45
C GLY A 578 -98.25 20.29 22.95
N PRO A 579 -98.38 18.96 22.71
CA PRO A 579 -99.65 18.36 22.31
C PRO A 579 -100.76 18.53 23.36
N TRP A 580 -100.43 18.47 24.65
CA TRP A 580 -101.42 18.66 25.72
C TRP A 580 -102.05 20.06 25.68
N ILE A 581 -101.25 21.10 25.43
CA ILE A 581 -101.73 22.49 25.26
C ILE A 581 -102.68 22.57 24.06
N GLN A 582 -102.27 21.97 22.93
CA GLN A 582 -103.08 21.96 21.71
C GLN A 582 -104.43 21.25 21.92
N THR A 583 -104.43 20.05 22.51
CA THR A 583 -105.67 19.32 22.81
C THR A 583 -106.58 20.10 23.73
N LYS A 584 -106.04 20.76 24.77
CA LYS A 584 -106.84 21.58 25.68
C LYS A 584 -107.43 22.81 24.99
N MET A 585 -106.68 23.47 24.11
CA MET A 585 -107.24 24.57 23.31
C MET A 585 -108.39 24.08 22.40
N GLU A 586 -108.25 22.94 21.74
CA GLU A 586 -109.31 22.35 20.89
C GLU A 586 -110.54 21.92 21.71
N GLU A 587 -110.36 21.39 22.91
CA GLU A 587 -111.47 21.03 23.82
C GLU A 587 -112.24 22.25 24.33
N ILE A 588 -111.55 23.34 24.68
CA ILE A 588 -112.19 24.59 25.10
C ILE A 588 -112.97 25.20 23.92
N GLY A 589 -112.37 25.21 22.72
CA GLY A 589 -113.05 25.66 21.51
C GLY A 589 -114.32 24.86 21.20
N ARG A 590 -114.31 23.53 21.45
CA ARG A 590 -115.50 22.69 21.29
C ARG A 590 -116.63 23.00 22.25
N ILE A 591 -116.36 23.34 23.52
CA ILE A 591 -117.42 23.71 24.48
C ILE A 591 -118.17 24.96 24.01
N SER A 592 -117.48 25.90 23.38
CA SER A 592 -118.11 27.10 22.80
C SER A 592 -119.04 26.78 21.63
N ILE A 593 -118.81 25.67 20.90
CA ILE A 593 -119.51 25.33 19.64
C ILE A 593 -120.59 24.25 19.86
N GLU A 594 -120.26 23.16 20.56
CA GLU A 594 -121.16 22.02 20.80
C GLU A 594 -121.92 22.20 22.11
N MET A 595 -123.00 22.97 22.07
CA MET A 595 -123.78 23.34 23.26
C MET A 595 -124.91 22.35 23.60
N HIS A 596 -124.58 21.18 24.14
CA HIS A 596 -125.57 20.34 24.85
C HIS A 596 -125.47 20.57 26.36
N GLY A 597 -126.50 21.16 26.97
CA GLY A 597 -126.59 21.35 28.43
C GLY A 597 -127.03 22.76 28.82
N THR A 598 -127.13 23.00 30.13
CA THR A 598 -127.41 24.33 30.67
C THR A 598 -126.15 25.22 30.64
N LEU A 599 -126.31 26.54 30.72
CA LEU A 599 -125.15 27.46 30.80
C LEU A 599 -124.33 27.18 32.06
N GLU A 600 -124.99 26.72 33.13
CA GLU A 600 -124.40 26.26 34.37
C GLU A 600 -123.52 25.01 34.17
N ASP A 601 -123.95 24.05 33.35
CA ASP A 601 -123.16 22.85 33.04
C ASP A 601 -121.90 23.20 32.25
N GLN A 602 -122.01 24.11 31.29
CA GLN A 602 -120.88 24.58 30.49
C GLN A 602 -119.87 25.36 31.32
N LEU A 603 -120.35 26.26 32.18
CA LEU A 603 -119.51 26.98 33.13
C LEU A 603 -118.80 25.99 34.07
N ASN A 604 -119.51 24.98 34.57
CA ASN A 604 -118.92 23.92 35.39
C ASN A 604 -117.81 23.15 34.65
N HIS A 605 -118.00 22.81 33.38
CA HIS A 605 -116.99 22.13 32.56
C HIS A 605 -115.76 23.03 32.32
N LEU A 606 -115.97 24.32 32.02
CA LEU A 606 -114.87 25.28 31.84
C LEU A 606 -114.10 25.51 33.15
N ARG A 607 -114.78 25.61 34.29
CA ARG A 607 -114.13 25.69 35.62
C ARG A 607 -113.35 24.42 35.96
N GLN A 608 -113.80 23.25 35.51
CA GLN A 608 -113.02 22.00 35.62
C GLN A 608 -111.76 22.02 34.76
N TYR A 609 -111.84 22.54 33.53
CA TYR A 609 -110.66 22.73 32.67
C TYR A 609 -109.70 23.77 33.20
N GLU A 610 -110.18 24.90 33.72
CA GLU A 610 -109.35 25.89 34.42
C GLU A 610 -108.58 25.25 35.58
N LYS A 611 -109.25 24.46 36.42
CA LYS A 611 -108.59 23.70 37.51
C LYS A 611 -107.56 22.69 36.98
N SER A 612 -107.85 22.02 35.86
CA SER A 612 -106.91 21.10 35.20
C SER A 612 -105.66 21.83 34.69
N ILE A 613 -105.83 23.02 34.11
CA ILE A 613 -104.74 23.88 33.64
C ILE A 613 -103.89 24.36 34.82
N VAL A 614 -104.50 24.85 35.89
CA VAL A 614 -103.77 25.27 37.10
C VAL A 614 -102.96 24.12 37.70
N ASN A 615 -103.52 22.90 37.75
CA ASN A 615 -102.81 21.72 38.24
C ASN A 615 -101.63 21.30 37.34
N TYR A 616 -101.64 21.67 36.05
CA TYR A 616 -100.58 21.32 35.11
C TYR A 616 -99.41 22.33 35.11
N LYS A 617 -99.60 23.53 35.69
CA LYS A 617 -98.60 24.61 35.80
C LYS A 617 -97.22 24.16 36.32
N PRO A 618 -97.08 23.29 37.34
CA PRO A 618 -95.76 22.87 37.82
C PRO A 618 -94.90 22.16 36.77
N LYS A 619 -95.51 21.50 35.78
CA LYS A 619 -94.78 20.86 34.67
C LYS A 619 -94.20 21.89 33.70
N ILE A 620 -94.89 23.01 33.50
CA ILE A 620 -94.37 24.14 32.71
C ILE A 620 -93.17 24.75 33.43
N ASP A 621 -93.26 24.91 34.75
CA ASP A 621 -92.17 25.45 35.57
C ASP A 621 -90.95 24.52 35.60
N GLN A 622 -91.17 23.20 35.60
CA GLN A 622 -90.09 22.22 35.44
C GLN A 622 -89.43 22.31 34.07
N LEU A 623 -90.21 22.44 32.99
CA LEU A 623 -89.65 22.61 31.63
C LEU A 623 -88.83 23.90 31.51
N GLU A 624 -89.27 24.99 32.13
CA GLU A 624 -88.53 26.26 32.21
C GLU A 624 -87.20 26.09 32.95
N GLY A 625 -87.20 25.33 34.06
CA GLY A 625 -85.98 24.97 34.79
C GLY A 625 -85.00 24.12 33.96
N ASP A 626 -85.51 23.14 33.20
CA ASP A 626 -84.71 22.34 32.28
C ASP A 626 -84.11 23.22 31.15
N HIS A 627 -84.88 24.20 30.64
CA HIS A 627 -84.40 25.15 29.63
C HIS A 627 -83.28 26.05 30.16
N GLN A 628 -83.42 26.54 31.39
CA GLN A 628 -82.40 27.37 32.05
C GLN A 628 -81.06 26.62 32.15
N GLN A 629 -81.10 25.34 32.56
CA GLN A 629 -79.89 24.50 32.63
C GLN A 629 -79.24 24.28 31.25
N ILE A 630 -80.04 24.13 30.20
CA ILE A 630 -79.56 24.03 28.81
C ILE A 630 -78.84 25.32 28.38
N GLN A 631 -79.40 26.49 28.70
CA GLN A 631 -78.81 27.79 28.37
C GLN A 631 -77.52 28.06 29.15
N GLU A 632 -77.49 27.73 30.45
CA GLU A 632 -76.29 27.84 31.29
C GLU A 632 -75.16 26.90 30.82
N ALA A 633 -75.53 25.76 30.24
CA ALA A 633 -74.62 24.82 29.59
C ALA A 633 -74.22 25.25 28.15
N LEU A 634 -74.68 26.40 27.67
CA LEU A 634 -74.41 26.96 26.33
C LEU A 634 -74.86 26.04 25.18
N ILE A 635 -75.97 25.34 25.37
CA ILE A 635 -76.58 24.47 24.37
C ILE A 635 -77.71 25.23 23.67
N PHE A 636 -77.63 25.40 22.35
CA PHE A 636 -78.61 26.19 21.59
C PHE A 636 -79.50 25.32 20.69
N ASP A 637 -79.12 24.06 20.49
CA ASP A 637 -79.79 23.13 19.61
C ASP A 637 -80.38 21.95 20.39
N ASN A 638 -81.57 21.49 19.99
CA ASN A 638 -82.16 20.28 20.51
C ASN A 638 -82.77 19.44 19.38
N LYS A 639 -82.06 18.39 18.98
CA LYS A 639 -82.50 17.45 17.94
C LYS A 639 -83.64 16.50 18.36
N HIS A 640 -84.03 16.50 19.65
CA HIS A 640 -85.02 15.55 20.20
C HIS A 640 -86.45 16.12 20.26
N THR A 641 -86.65 17.39 19.88
CA THR A 641 -87.98 18.01 19.86
C THR A 641 -88.06 19.13 18.83
N ASN A 642 -89.24 19.32 18.25
CA ASN A 642 -89.56 20.47 17.40
C ASN A 642 -90.18 21.63 18.21
N TYR A 643 -90.48 21.41 19.49
CA TYR A 643 -91.00 22.43 20.38
C TYR A 643 -89.84 23.20 21.02
N THR A 644 -89.77 24.50 20.77
CA THR A 644 -88.89 25.41 21.51
C THR A 644 -89.60 25.88 22.77
N MET A 645 -88.86 26.39 23.74
CA MET A 645 -89.47 26.95 24.95
C MET A 645 -90.45 28.08 24.60
N GLU A 646 -90.14 28.86 23.57
CA GLU A 646 -91.00 29.94 23.08
C GLU A 646 -92.35 29.43 22.55
N HIS A 647 -92.35 28.32 21.78
CA HIS A 647 -93.60 27.69 21.34
C HIS A 647 -94.47 27.28 22.53
N ILE A 648 -93.87 26.76 23.61
CA ILE A 648 -94.60 26.33 24.81
C ILE A 648 -95.14 27.53 25.61
N ARG A 649 -94.35 28.60 25.78
CA ARG A 649 -94.77 29.82 26.49
C ARG A 649 -95.97 30.47 25.82
N VAL A 650 -95.86 30.75 24.51
CA VAL A 650 -96.95 31.37 23.74
C VAL A 650 -98.19 30.47 23.76
N GLY A 651 -98.03 29.17 23.55
CA GLY A 651 -99.15 28.23 23.60
C GLY A 651 -99.85 28.21 24.97
N TRP A 652 -99.08 28.24 26.06
CA TRP A 652 -99.60 28.24 27.42
C TRP A 652 -100.32 29.53 27.78
N GLU A 653 -99.75 30.69 27.44
CA GLU A 653 -100.37 32.00 27.67
C GLU A 653 -101.65 32.18 26.86
N GLN A 654 -101.66 31.70 25.62
CA GLN A 654 -102.85 31.70 24.78
C GLN A 654 -103.96 30.81 25.38
N LEU A 655 -103.60 29.63 25.88
CA LEU A 655 -104.54 28.72 26.55
C LEU A 655 -105.19 29.37 27.78
N LEU A 656 -104.40 30.03 28.64
CA LEU A 656 -104.89 30.76 29.82
C LEU A 656 -105.83 31.91 29.44
N THR A 657 -105.48 32.67 28.40
CA THR A 657 -106.32 33.79 27.94
C THR A 657 -107.64 33.27 27.34
N THR A 658 -107.58 32.16 26.62
CA THR A 658 -108.75 31.57 25.94
C THR A 658 -109.74 31.02 26.97
N ILE A 659 -109.30 30.25 27.96
CA ILE A 659 -110.19 29.73 29.01
C ILE A 659 -110.83 30.87 29.81
N ALA A 660 -110.06 31.89 30.18
CA ALA A 660 -110.57 33.04 30.96
C ALA A 660 -111.62 33.84 30.17
N ARG A 661 -111.37 34.09 28.87
CA ARG A 661 -112.31 34.78 27.98
C ARG A 661 -113.62 33.99 27.85
N THR A 662 -113.54 32.70 27.55
CA THR A 662 -114.73 31.85 27.35
C THR A 662 -115.55 31.69 28.64
N ILE A 663 -114.90 31.58 29.81
CA ILE A 663 -115.60 31.60 31.12
C ILE A 663 -116.38 32.90 31.29
N ASN A 664 -115.73 34.05 31.09
CA ASN A 664 -116.37 35.36 31.23
C ASN A 664 -117.52 35.57 30.23
N GLU A 665 -117.38 35.07 29.00
CA GLU A 665 -118.46 35.09 28.00
C GLU A 665 -119.69 34.31 28.48
N VAL A 666 -119.51 33.11 29.05
CA VAL A 666 -120.62 32.29 29.59
C VAL A 666 -121.22 32.93 30.85
N GLU A 667 -120.40 33.50 31.74
CA GLU A 667 -120.88 34.19 32.95
C GLU A 667 -121.75 35.41 32.62
N ASN A 668 -121.34 36.24 31.64
CA ASN A 668 -122.13 37.38 31.19
C ASN A 668 -123.48 36.94 30.59
N GLN A 669 -123.51 35.82 29.86
CA GLN A 669 -124.75 35.29 29.30
C GLN A 669 -125.74 34.84 30.38
N ILE A 670 -125.25 34.24 31.48
CA ILE A 670 -126.07 33.88 32.65
C ILE A 670 -126.66 35.14 33.29
N LEU A 671 -125.83 36.18 33.48
CA LEU A 671 -126.25 37.44 34.09
C LEU A 671 -127.37 38.15 33.31
N THR A 672 -127.26 38.18 31.98
CA THR A 672 -128.29 38.77 31.11
C THR A 672 -129.62 38.03 31.20
N ARG A 673 -129.59 36.69 31.20
CA ARG A 673 -130.79 35.85 31.37
C ARG A 673 -131.54 36.22 32.65
N ASP A 674 -130.79 36.30 33.76
CA ASP A 674 -131.36 36.50 35.09
C ASP A 674 -131.88 37.93 35.32
N ALA A 675 -131.14 38.95 34.86
CA ALA A 675 -131.52 40.35 35.03
C ALA A 675 -132.80 40.75 34.28
N LYS A 676 -133.08 40.09 33.15
CA LYS A 676 -134.20 40.42 32.26
C LYS A 676 -135.39 39.49 32.40
N GLY A 677 -135.33 38.53 33.33
CA GLY A 677 -136.42 37.59 33.60
C GLY A 677 -136.74 36.64 32.44
N ILE A 678 -135.76 36.35 31.58
CA ILE A 678 -135.95 35.48 30.41
C ILE A 678 -135.96 34.03 30.88
N SER A 679 -137.02 33.27 30.53
CA SER A 679 -137.09 31.85 30.89
C SER A 679 -136.05 31.01 30.13
N GLN A 680 -135.65 29.86 30.69
CA GLN A 680 -134.66 28.97 30.06
C GLN A 680 -135.14 28.48 28.67
N GLU A 681 -136.44 28.28 28.49
CA GLU A 681 -137.03 27.89 27.20
C GLU A 681 -136.95 29.03 26.17
N GLN A 682 -137.27 30.27 26.56
CA GLN A 682 -137.15 31.43 25.68
C GLN A 682 -135.68 31.74 25.32
N MET A 683 -134.76 31.61 26.27
CA MET A 683 -133.32 31.76 25.99
C MET A 683 -132.84 30.67 25.03
N ASN A 684 -133.32 29.43 25.18
CA ASN A 684 -133.00 28.35 24.26
C ASN A 684 -133.62 28.58 22.87
N GLU A 685 -134.81 29.15 22.76
CA GLU A 685 -135.43 29.53 21.48
C GLU A 685 -134.65 30.66 20.79
N PHE A 686 -134.35 31.76 21.49
CA PHE A 686 -133.55 32.85 20.94
C PHE A 686 -132.18 32.36 20.47
N ARG A 687 -131.58 31.42 21.21
CA ARG A 687 -130.29 30.83 20.86
C ARG A 687 -130.38 29.84 19.71
N ALA A 688 -131.43 29.03 19.64
CA ALA A 688 -131.68 28.14 18.51
C ALA A 688 -131.92 28.94 17.22
N SER A 689 -132.66 30.04 17.30
CA SER A 689 -132.84 30.98 16.20
C SER A 689 -131.52 31.62 15.80
N PHE A 690 -130.74 32.16 16.74
CA PHE A 690 -129.45 32.79 16.43
C PHE A 690 -128.47 31.79 15.78
N ASN A 691 -128.31 30.60 16.35
CA ASN A 691 -127.41 29.56 15.82
C ASN A 691 -127.87 28.99 14.47
N HIS A 692 -129.18 29.01 14.18
CA HIS A 692 -129.67 28.56 12.86
C HIS A 692 -129.16 29.46 11.73
N PHE A 693 -128.99 30.76 12.03
CA PHE A 693 -128.54 31.75 11.05
C PHE A 693 -127.03 32.02 11.13
N ASP A 694 -126.35 31.72 12.24
CA ASP A 694 -124.88 31.75 12.39
C ASP A 694 -124.22 30.53 11.73
N ARG A 695 -124.10 30.56 10.39
CA ARG A 695 -123.59 29.40 9.62
C ARG A 695 -122.09 29.19 9.75
N ASP A 696 -121.32 30.25 10.00
CA ASP A 696 -119.86 30.19 10.14
C ASP A 696 -119.41 29.92 11.58
N HIS A 697 -120.38 29.84 12.52
CA HIS A 697 -120.16 29.58 13.94
C HIS A 697 -119.19 30.60 14.55
N SER A 698 -119.23 31.83 14.05
CA SER A 698 -118.39 32.94 14.50
C SER A 698 -118.85 33.51 15.85
N GLY A 699 -120.07 33.16 16.30
CA GLY A 699 -120.70 33.70 17.50
C GLY A 699 -121.32 35.09 17.27
N THR A 700 -121.43 35.51 16.02
CA THR A 700 -121.94 36.82 15.60
C THR A 700 -122.78 36.71 14.32
N LEU A 701 -123.88 37.45 14.22
CA LEU A 701 -124.70 37.50 13.00
C LEU A 701 -124.36 38.73 12.16
N GLY A 702 -124.17 38.54 10.85
CA GLY A 702 -124.08 39.64 9.91
C GLY A 702 -125.43 40.35 9.70
N PRO A 703 -125.46 41.53 9.03
CA PRO A 703 -126.70 42.30 8.86
C PRO A 703 -127.79 41.55 8.09
N GLU A 704 -127.42 40.80 7.06
CA GLU A 704 -128.36 39.99 6.27
C GLU A 704 -128.91 38.79 7.06
N GLU A 705 -128.05 38.15 7.86
CA GLU A 705 -128.42 37.02 8.72
C GLU A 705 -129.31 37.48 9.88
N PHE A 706 -129.01 38.64 10.45
CA PHE A 706 -129.82 39.25 11.48
C PHE A 706 -131.19 39.71 10.94
N LYS A 707 -131.23 40.30 9.73
CA LYS A 707 -132.49 40.64 9.03
C LYS A 707 -133.34 39.39 8.81
N ALA A 708 -132.74 38.30 8.34
CA ALA A 708 -133.43 37.02 8.16
C ALA A 708 -133.94 36.43 9.49
N CYS A 709 -133.16 36.55 10.57
CA CYS A 709 -133.56 36.11 11.91
C CYS A 709 -134.77 36.89 12.43
N LEU A 710 -134.80 38.22 12.28
CA LEU A 710 -135.93 39.06 12.70
C LEU A 710 -137.22 38.73 11.94
N ILE A 711 -137.13 38.54 10.62
CA ILE A 711 -138.28 38.11 9.79
C ILE A 711 -138.81 36.75 10.26
N SER A 712 -137.92 35.80 10.56
CA SER A 712 -138.30 34.47 11.06
C SER A 712 -138.98 34.50 12.43
N LEU A 713 -138.73 35.53 13.25
CA LEU A 713 -139.35 35.73 14.57
C LEU A 713 -140.68 36.47 14.48
N GLY A 714 -141.13 36.85 13.28
CA GLY A 714 -142.44 37.45 13.02
C GLY A 714 -142.45 38.98 12.90
N TYR A 715 -141.29 39.63 12.80
CA TYR A 715 -141.20 41.07 12.50
C TYR A 715 -141.44 41.33 11.01
N ASP A 716 -142.43 42.16 10.69
CA ASP A 716 -142.83 42.45 9.31
C ASP A 716 -141.96 43.57 8.71
N ILE A 717 -140.72 43.23 8.38
CA ILE A 717 -139.78 44.12 7.69
C ILE A 717 -140.02 43.98 6.18
N GLY A 718 -140.88 44.85 5.63
CA GLY A 718 -141.12 44.92 4.19
C GLY A 718 -139.84 45.25 3.40
N ASN A 719 -139.70 44.72 2.18
CA ASN A 719 -138.60 45.09 1.26
C ASN A 719 -138.81 46.46 0.59
N ASP A 720 -139.61 47.34 1.20
CA ASP A 720 -139.86 48.69 0.76
C ASP A 720 -138.97 49.69 1.50
N ALA A 721 -138.89 50.93 1.00
CA ALA A 721 -138.02 51.95 1.58
C ALA A 721 -138.34 52.27 3.06
N GLN A 722 -139.54 51.93 3.52
CA GLN A 722 -139.96 52.04 4.92
C GLN A 722 -139.40 50.89 5.77
N GLY A 723 -139.53 49.63 5.34
CA GLY A 723 -138.95 48.50 6.09
C GLY A 723 -137.42 48.54 6.14
N GLU A 724 -136.75 49.03 5.09
CA GLU A 724 -135.29 49.19 5.10
C GLU A 724 -134.83 50.27 6.10
N ALA A 725 -135.61 51.35 6.26
CA ALA A 725 -135.36 52.40 7.25
C ALA A 725 -135.64 51.91 8.69
N GLU A 726 -136.64 51.05 8.87
CA GLU A 726 -136.95 50.37 10.14
C GLU A 726 -135.81 49.44 10.56
N PHE A 727 -135.30 48.61 9.64
CA PHE A 727 -134.17 47.72 9.92
C PHE A 727 -132.88 48.51 10.22
N ALA A 728 -132.60 49.59 9.48
CA ALA A 728 -131.45 50.45 9.75
C ALA A 728 -131.53 51.08 11.15
N ARG A 729 -132.75 51.46 11.60
CA ARG A 729 -133.00 51.96 12.95
C ARG A 729 -132.73 50.87 14.00
N ILE A 730 -133.26 49.67 13.80
CA ILE A 730 -133.03 48.52 14.69
C ILE A 730 -131.53 48.19 14.78
N MET A 731 -130.83 48.14 13.65
CA MET A 731 -129.40 47.89 13.60
C MET A 731 -128.60 48.95 14.38
N SER A 732 -129.00 50.22 14.34
CA SER A 732 -128.33 51.27 15.12
C SER A 732 -128.48 51.13 16.64
N ILE A 733 -129.52 50.42 17.10
CA ILE A 733 -129.78 50.15 18.51
C ILE A 733 -129.00 48.90 18.97
N VAL A 734 -128.92 47.89 18.12
CA VAL A 734 -128.27 46.61 18.42
C VAL A 734 -126.74 46.70 18.23
N ASP A 735 -126.28 47.49 17.26
CA ASP A 735 -124.87 47.77 16.99
C ASP A 735 -124.58 49.28 17.01
N PRO A 736 -124.60 49.92 18.19
CA PRO A 736 -124.30 51.35 18.32
C PRO A 736 -122.85 51.68 17.94
N ASN A 737 -121.96 50.68 17.94
CA ASN A 737 -120.54 50.83 17.61
C ASN A 737 -120.24 50.68 16.10
N ARG A 738 -121.24 50.33 15.28
CA ARG A 738 -121.12 50.09 13.83
C ARG A 738 -120.03 49.07 13.46
N LEU A 739 -119.91 48.01 14.24
CA LEU A 739 -119.00 46.89 13.94
C LEU A 739 -119.51 46.04 12.77
N GLY A 740 -120.77 46.22 12.36
CA GLY A 740 -121.41 45.50 11.27
C GLY A 740 -121.75 44.05 11.62
N VAL A 741 -121.64 43.68 12.89
CA VAL A 741 -121.93 42.34 13.41
C VAL A 741 -122.75 42.44 14.68
N VAL A 742 -123.76 41.60 14.80
CA VAL A 742 -124.65 41.52 15.95
C VAL A 742 -124.20 40.35 16.82
N THR A 743 -123.67 40.68 18.00
CA THR A 743 -123.35 39.64 19.00
C THR A 743 -124.63 39.05 19.58
N PHE A 744 -124.57 37.79 20.04
CA PHE A 744 -125.71 37.16 20.69
C PHE A 744 -126.25 37.97 21.89
N GLN A 745 -125.35 38.66 22.61
CA GLN A 745 -125.72 39.53 23.72
C GLN A 745 -126.55 40.74 23.25
N ALA A 746 -126.10 41.43 22.22
CA ALA A 746 -126.83 42.56 21.65
C ALA A 746 -128.20 42.15 21.08
N PHE A 747 -128.26 40.95 20.49
CA PHE A 747 -129.50 40.35 20.00
C PHE A 747 -130.54 40.15 21.13
N ILE A 748 -130.14 39.54 22.25
CA ILE A 748 -131.00 39.36 23.42
C ILE A 748 -131.43 40.73 24.00
N ASP A 749 -130.51 41.68 24.05
CA ASP A 749 -130.80 43.00 24.60
C ASP A 749 -131.87 43.75 23.82
N PHE A 750 -131.87 43.61 22.50
CA PHE A 750 -132.91 44.16 21.64
C PHE A 750 -134.27 43.49 21.86
N MET A 751 -134.33 42.16 21.80
CA MET A 751 -135.60 41.41 21.93
C MET A 751 -136.31 41.67 23.27
N SER A 752 -135.53 41.93 24.33
CA SER A 752 -136.07 42.23 25.66
C SER A 752 -136.58 43.67 25.86
N ARG A 753 -136.13 44.64 25.06
CA ARG A 753 -136.47 46.07 25.26
C ARG A 753 -137.84 46.47 24.72
N GLU A 754 -138.34 45.82 23.67
CA GLU A 754 -139.63 46.16 23.06
C GLU A 754 -140.86 45.77 23.89
N THR A 755 -140.69 45.04 25.00
CA THR A 755 -141.81 44.48 25.76
C THR A 755 -142.19 45.27 27.04
N ALA A 756 -141.65 46.47 27.30
CA ALA A 756 -141.91 47.25 28.53
C ALA A 756 -142.21 48.77 28.33
N ASP A 757 -143.24 49.32 29.02
CA ASP A 757 -143.71 50.74 28.98
C ASP A 757 -142.98 51.68 29.99
N THR A 758 -142.76 52.98 29.68
CA THR A 758 -142.12 54.01 30.55
C THR A 758 -142.75 55.44 30.46
N ASP A 759 -142.84 56.20 31.58
CA ASP A 759 -143.48 57.55 31.75
C ASP A 759 -142.70 58.77 31.16
N THR A 760 -143.37 59.91 30.84
CA THR A 760 -142.84 61.07 30.06
C THR A 760 -142.72 62.43 30.81
N ALA A 761 -141.92 63.35 30.25
CA ALA A 761 -141.55 64.67 30.80
C ALA A 761 -142.73 65.59 31.16
N ASP A 762 -143.81 65.54 30.39
CA ASP A 762 -144.98 66.41 30.55
C ASP A 762 -145.72 66.17 31.88
N GLN A 763 -145.74 64.93 32.35
CA GLN A 763 -146.39 64.57 33.62
C GLN A 763 -145.63 65.17 34.82
N VAL A 764 -144.31 65.31 34.73
CA VAL A 764 -143.48 65.91 35.77
C VAL A 764 -143.62 67.44 35.78
N MET A 765 -143.71 68.08 34.61
CA MET A 765 -143.99 69.52 34.53
C MET A 765 -145.33 69.90 35.15
N ALA A 766 -146.38 69.11 34.88
CA ALA A 766 -147.70 69.33 35.45
C ALA A 766 -147.67 69.28 37.00
N SER A 767 -146.85 68.38 37.55
CA SER A 767 -146.69 68.25 39.00
C SER A 767 -146.04 69.48 39.64
N PHE A 768 -144.99 70.05 39.04
CA PHE A 768 -144.37 71.28 39.56
C PHE A 768 -145.25 72.53 39.45
N LYS A 769 -146.12 72.60 38.42
CA LYS A 769 -147.08 73.70 38.27
C LYS A 769 -148.11 73.75 39.40
N ILE A 770 -148.51 72.59 39.91
CA ILE A 770 -149.38 72.48 41.09
C ILE A 770 -148.64 72.97 42.34
N LEU A 771 -147.38 72.54 42.54
CA LEU A 771 -146.57 72.99 43.68
C LEU A 771 -146.35 74.52 43.69
N ALA A 772 -146.23 75.15 42.52
CA ALA A 772 -146.02 76.58 42.38
C ALA A 772 -147.30 77.42 42.57
N GLY A 773 -148.47 76.81 42.81
CA GLY A 773 -149.74 77.52 42.94
C GLY A 773 -150.14 78.29 41.68
N ASP A 774 -150.05 77.62 40.52
CA ASP A 774 -150.31 78.16 39.17
C ASP A 774 -149.43 79.35 38.74
N LYS A 775 -148.38 79.66 39.49
CA LYS A 775 -147.35 80.62 39.09
C LYS A 775 -146.34 79.95 38.17
N ASN A 776 -145.86 80.68 37.16
CA ASN A 776 -144.83 80.19 36.23
C ASN A 776 -143.41 80.17 36.86
N TYR A 777 -143.32 80.37 38.17
CA TYR A 777 -142.10 80.31 38.95
C TYR A 777 -142.42 79.69 40.31
N ILE A 778 -141.43 79.04 40.91
CA ILE A 778 -141.52 78.51 42.28
C ILE A 778 -140.42 79.14 43.11
N THR A 779 -140.70 79.48 44.36
CA THR A 779 -139.68 80.07 45.24
C THR A 779 -138.89 79.01 45.98
N VAL A 780 -137.66 79.36 46.38
CA VAL A 780 -136.78 78.50 47.20
C VAL A 780 -137.49 78.02 48.48
N ASP A 781 -138.25 78.90 49.12
CA ASP A 781 -138.99 78.56 50.33
C ASP A 781 -140.19 77.63 50.05
N GLU A 782 -140.86 77.77 48.90
CA GLU A 782 -141.92 76.84 48.46
C GLU A 782 -141.36 75.43 48.20
N LEU A 783 -140.21 75.32 47.51
CA LEU A 783 -139.55 74.03 47.30
C LEU A 783 -139.11 73.37 48.61
N ARG A 784 -138.52 74.13 49.54
CA ARG A 784 -138.11 73.61 50.86
C ARG A 784 -139.28 73.24 51.76
N ARG A 785 -140.47 73.81 51.53
CA ARG A 785 -141.66 73.50 52.31
C ARG A 785 -142.37 72.24 51.80
N GLU A 786 -142.47 72.08 50.49
CA GLU A 786 -143.29 71.03 49.87
C GLU A 786 -142.50 69.76 49.50
N LEU A 787 -141.17 69.84 49.36
CA LEU A 787 -140.32 68.69 49.03
C LEU A 787 -139.39 68.29 50.20
N PRO A 788 -139.00 67.00 50.28
CA PRO A 788 -137.94 66.55 51.19
C PRO A 788 -136.64 67.35 51.00
N PRO A 789 -135.87 67.59 52.08
CA PRO A 789 -134.78 68.57 52.07
C PRO A 789 -133.65 68.25 51.08
N ASP A 790 -133.37 66.98 50.80
CA ASP A 790 -132.40 66.53 49.79
C ASP A 790 -132.87 66.84 48.36
N GLN A 791 -134.16 66.63 48.08
CA GLN A 791 -134.76 66.92 46.77
C GLN A 791 -134.97 68.42 46.57
N ALA A 792 -135.35 69.15 47.62
CA ALA A 792 -135.51 70.60 47.57
C ALA A 792 -134.17 71.27 47.23
N GLU A 793 -133.08 70.93 47.93
CA GLU A 793 -131.75 71.47 47.63
C GLU A 793 -131.25 71.08 46.25
N TYR A 794 -131.53 69.84 45.80
CA TYR A 794 -131.20 69.39 44.45
C TYR A 794 -131.92 70.22 43.38
N CYS A 795 -133.22 70.46 43.54
CA CYS A 795 -134.01 71.32 42.64
C CYS A 795 -133.50 72.77 42.67
N ILE A 796 -133.21 73.34 43.85
CA ILE A 796 -132.70 74.71 43.97
C ILE A 796 -131.34 74.89 43.29
N ALA A 797 -130.45 73.90 43.39
CA ALA A 797 -129.13 73.97 42.77
C ALA A 797 -129.17 73.85 41.24
N ARG A 798 -130.20 73.21 40.68
CA ARG A 798 -130.31 72.89 39.25
C ARG A 798 -131.34 73.72 38.49
N MET A 799 -132.30 74.35 39.17
CA MET A 799 -133.26 75.26 38.55
C MET A 799 -132.64 76.64 38.34
N ALA A 800 -132.86 77.22 37.17
CA ALA A 800 -132.39 78.57 36.87
C ALA A 800 -133.27 79.63 37.57
N PRO A 801 -132.73 80.80 37.95
CA PRO A 801 -133.53 81.89 38.50
C PRO A 801 -134.49 82.47 37.44
N TYR A 802 -135.73 82.73 37.85
CA TYR A 802 -136.78 83.24 36.98
C TYR A 802 -136.71 84.76 36.82
N ASN A 803 -136.51 85.25 35.58
CA ASN A 803 -136.28 86.67 35.26
C ASN A 803 -137.50 87.39 34.62
N GLY A 804 -138.71 86.87 34.81
CA GLY A 804 -139.94 87.49 34.26
C GLY A 804 -140.28 88.85 34.89
N ARG A 805 -141.15 89.64 34.25
CA ARG A 805 -141.59 90.97 34.76
C ARG A 805 -142.26 90.91 36.15
N ASP A 806 -142.70 89.72 36.56
CA ASP A 806 -143.37 89.45 37.84
C ASP A 806 -142.42 88.81 38.88
N ALA A 807 -141.11 88.80 38.59
CA ALA A 807 -140.11 88.12 39.42
C ALA A 807 -140.01 88.74 40.81
N VAL A 808 -140.22 87.90 41.83
CA VAL A 808 -139.94 88.20 43.23
C VAL A 808 -138.54 87.71 43.60
N PRO A 809 -137.89 88.31 44.63
CA PRO A 809 -136.59 87.85 45.09
C PRO A 809 -136.64 86.36 45.48
N GLY A 810 -135.85 85.52 44.79
CA GLY A 810 -135.76 84.07 45.08
C GLY A 810 -136.66 83.16 44.23
N ALA A 811 -137.22 83.64 43.11
CA ALA A 811 -138.00 82.84 42.16
C ALA A 811 -137.11 81.96 41.24
N LEU A 812 -137.51 80.70 41.03
CA LEU A 812 -136.85 79.67 40.21
C LEU A 812 -137.79 79.14 39.11
N ASP A 813 -137.21 78.77 37.97
CA ASP A 813 -137.91 78.24 36.79
C ASP A 813 -137.86 76.71 36.74
N TYR A 814 -138.98 76.06 37.06
CA TYR A 814 -139.12 74.61 37.04
C TYR A 814 -139.46 74.03 35.65
N MET A 815 -139.88 74.86 34.68
CA MET A 815 -140.17 74.40 33.32
C MET A 815 -138.88 74.02 32.61
N SER A 816 -137.88 74.90 32.65
CA SER A 816 -136.56 74.61 32.06
C SER A 816 -135.89 73.35 32.66
N PHE A 817 -136.09 73.12 33.96
CA PHE A 817 -135.54 71.95 34.66
C PHE A 817 -136.19 70.63 34.24
N SER A 818 -137.52 70.62 34.04
CA SER A 818 -138.25 69.39 33.70
C SER A 818 -137.93 68.92 32.27
N THR A 819 -137.78 69.84 31.31
CA THR A 819 -137.37 69.50 29.94
C THR A 819 -135.93 68.99 29.88
N ALA A 820 -135.03 69.53 30.71
CA ALA A 820 -133.64 69.09 30.78
C ALA A 820 -133.47 67.69 31.42
N LEU A 821 -134.40 67.25 32.27
CA LEU A 821 -134.30 65.96 32.97
C LEU A 821 -134.67 64.76 32.07
N TYR A 822 -135.56 64.97 31.11
CA TYR A 822 -136.05 63.93 30.19
C TYR A 822 -135.51 64.07 28.76
N GLY A 823 -134.73 65.12 28.48
CA GLY A 823 -133.86 65.15 27.31
C GLY A 823 -134.56 65.20 25.96
N GLU A 824 -135.60 66.03 25.80
CA GLU A 824 -135.96 66.55 24.48
C GLU A 824 -135.41 67.97 24.35
N SER A 825 -134.10 68.04 24.15
CA SER A 825 -133.45 69.24 23.62
C SER A 825 -133.00 68.91 22.21
N ASP A 826 -133.74 69.41 21.23
CA ASP A 826 -133.44 69.33 19.79
C ASP A 826 -131.94 69.55 19.51
N LEU A 827 -131.28 68.47 19.08
CA LEU A 827 -130.05 68.47 18.29
C LEU A 827 -129.97 67.21 17.44
#